data_AF-A0A949CKA7-F1
#
_entry.id   AF-A0A949CKA7-F1
#
_cell.length_a   1.000
_cell.length_b   1.000
_cell.length_c   1.000
_cell.angle_alpha   90.00
_cell.angle_beta   90.00
_cell.angle_gamma   90.00
#
_symmetry.space_group_name_H-M   'P 1'
#
loop_
_entity.id
_entity.type
_entity.pdbx_description
1 polymer ?
#
loop_
_entity_poly.entity_id
_entity_poly.type
_entity_poly.pdbx_seq_one_letter_code
_entity_poly.pdbx_strand_id
1 'polypeptide(L)'
;MSVDRSGGAVQLLGIPDAKVIVTSINDPTGVGLNPDRNPPTPAPGDWGGIDFRNRIDGRDETRTDRERNGLFLNTVIHSDIRFGGGQVFVDGVSQVITPIHIIDSRPTIANNLITRSADAAMAATPNTFREDNFVDPRSQANGFFVADYDRVGPDIHGNRVINNTLNGLFIKTRTGVAENPETLTVAARFDDVDITHVMGENLVVEGKPGGGVLDVAAPPTAIVTLANGGSGSLAAGTYNYRLVYVDAAGNESLASAPTTSLNVAANSSIALNNLPPVSSGLAYVARRLYRSDSNGGGTYRLVSQLNAVATSFVDSGTQTGAPLAELTTKIRSRLDASLVVDPGAVLKSQGSRIEVRTGGNLLAEGTQSLPVVFTSLNDFRYGVGGTSDTTNSRSSRSAAPGDWGGIFVGHASSASLDNVRLAYAGGTTRIEGGFASFNPIEVHQADFRMANSRVELSGDGVEASTSPTRVGRGTNEPGAIFVRGAQPVLLGNRISRNEGAAINIDVNSLTPDYVNDPGRMTGDLGVSEDYLENQGALVRNNRISSNGINGMVVRGQTLTTQSVWDDTDIVHVVQDTITSDNIHVYGGLRLKSAANESLVVKFGGSGSVAGLNATGTPLDYSSRIGGSVQIIGQPNFPVVLTSFADDSVGAGFGVDGKVSFDTDGNGVSGDGSITVLPFGPEVDRGTLIDNDVDINTPGFFSFQPSAGGNATFGANAGITAQGTSQLFVNSDVIFDFTNYIDIGPNGNAFELANTTITRPPTLVSPDLVVSEGTFTGNNNAVVRWRIESRFDNGISRLYNTLLLDSDAPLGDLSFINYLDEDIQFPSDDFLYVTGTPGEKDFRAFTIDDRERIGFSHGGIYQPGAELQNASYSGWAADRFRSLANAIET
;
A
#
# COMPACT_ATOMS: atom_id res chain seq x y z
N MET A 1 -23.73 -27.25 -23.79
CA MET A 1 -24.81 -26.99 -24.76
C MET A 1 -24.41 -25.81 -25.63
N SER A 2 -24.92 -25.77 -26.88
CA SER A 2 -24.20 -25.31 -28.08
C SER A 2 -24.90 -24.18 -28.86
N VAL A 3 -25.78 -23.38 -28.23
CA VAL A 3 -26.48 -22.30 -28.94
C VAL A 3 -25.48 -21.19 -29.29
N ASP A 4 -25.27 -20.96 -30.58
CA ASP A 4 -24.43 -19.88 -31.10
C ASP A 4 -25.12 -18.53 -30.90
N ARG A 5 -24.48 -17.64 -30.12
CA ARG A 5 -24.97 -16.28 -29.84
C ARG A 5 -23.98 -15.20 -30.34
N SER A 6 -22.98 -15.60 -31.13
CA SER A 6 -21.85 -14.76 -31.55
C SER A 6 -22.20 -13.53 -32.41
N GLY A 7 -23.42 -13.49 -32.96
CA GLY A 7 -23.95 -12.34 -33.70
C GLY A 7 -24.94 -11.44 -32.93
N GLY A 8 -25.28 -11.79 -31.69
CA GLY A 8 -26.27 -11.07 -30.88
C GLY A 8 -25.69 -9.85 -30.18
N ALA A 9 -26.49 -8.80 -30.04
CA ALA A 9 -26.18 -7.64 -29.19
C ALA A 9 -27.47 -7.15 -28.52
N VAL A 10 -27.35 -6.65 -27.29
CA VAL A 10 -28.44 -6.00 -26.55
C VAL A 10 -28.10 -4.54 -26.32
N GLN A 11 -29.02 -3.65 -26.69
CA GLN A 11 -28.85 -2.20 -26.60
C GLN A 11 -30.07 -1.55 -25.94
N LEU A 12 -29.84 -0.86 -24.83
CA LEU A 12 -30.79 0.04 -24.18
C LEU A 12 -30.26 1.47 -24.35
N LEU A 13 -30.90 2.23 -25.23
CA LEU A 13 -30.42 3.53 -25.70
C LEU A 13 -31.36 4.64 -25.24
N GLY A 14 -31.29 4.99 -23.96
CA GLY A 14 -31.98 6.16 -23.42
C GLY A 14 -31.25 7.47 -23.76
N ILE A 15 -31.94 8.59 -23.52
CA ILE A 15 -31.35 9.94 -23.51
C ILE A 15 -31.65 10.61 -22.16
N PRO A 16 -30.95 11.69 -21.76
CA PRO A 16 -31.13 12.33 -20.45
C PRO A 16 -32.60 12.64 -20.10
N ASP A 17 -33.36 13.13 -21.08
CA ASP A 17 -34.76 13.55 -20.90
C ASP A 17 -35.79 12.44 -21.20
N ALA A 18 -35.34 11.30 -21.75
CA ALA A 18 -36.21 10.17 -22.08
C ALA A 18 -35.44 8.85 -21.87
N LYS A 19 -35.52 8.35 -20.63
CA LYS A 19 -34.82 7.15 -20.19
C LYS A 19 -35.53 5.88 -20.69
N VAL A 20 -34.76 4.82 -20.90
CA VAL A 20 -35.32 3.47 -21.00
C VAL A 20 -35.64 2.98 -19.59
N ILE A 21 -36.90 2.61 -19.33
CA ILE A 21 -37.32 2.11 -18.02
C ILE A 21 -37.44 0.59 -18.09
N VAL A 22 -36.64 -0.11 -17.28
CA VAL A 22 -36.73 -1.56 -17.09
C VAL A 22 -37.20 -1.81 -15.67
N THR A 23 -38.41 -2.32 -15.51
CA THR A 23 -39.05 -2.46 -14.20
C THR A 23 -39.95 -3.70 -14.14
N SER A 24 -40.44 -3.99 -12.94
CA SER A 24 -41.40 -5.05 -12.69
C SER A 24 -42.71 -4.81 -13.46
N ILE A 25 -43.36 -5.88 -13.90
CA ILE A 25 -44.73 -5.81 -14.45
C ILE A 25 -45.72 -5.23 -13.44
N ASN A 26 -45.40 -5.31 -12.15
CA ASN A 26 -46.20 -4.78 -11.05
C ASN A 26 -46.02 -3.26 -10.86
N ASP A 27 -44.97 -2.65 -11.44
CA ASP A 27 -44.64 -1.24 -11.23
C ASP A 27 -45.58 -0.35 -12.08
N PRO A 28 -46.32 0.58 -11.46
CA PRO A 28 -47.17 1.51 -12.20
C PRO A 28 -46.36 2.54 -13.02
N THR A 29 -45.03 2.57 -12.89
CA THR A 29 -44.15 3.46 -13.66
C THR A 29 -44.06 3.00 -15.13
N GLY A 30 -44.66 3.75 -16.06
CA GLY A 30 -44.51 3.50 -17.50
C GLY A 30 -45.71 3.94 -18.33
N VAL A 31 -45.66 3.66 -19.64
CA VAL A 31 -46.77 3.92 -20.58
C VAL A 31 -47.42 2.59 -20.95
N GLY A 32 -48.58 2.30 -20.37
CA GLY A 32 -49.33 1.07 -20.61
C GLY A 32 -50.20 0.71 -19.40
N LEU A 33 -51.39 0.15 -19.64
CA LEU A 33 -52.19 -0.41 -18.55
C LEU A 33 -51.57 -1.74 -18.14
N ASN A 34 -51.28 -1.91 -16.85
CA ASN A 34 -51.03 -3.24 -16.30
C ASN A 34 -52.23 -4.14 -16.69
N PRO A 35 -52.01 -5.32 -17.31
CA PRO A 35 -53.11 -6.22 -17.65
C PRO A 35 -53.90 -6.68 -16.41
N ASP A 36 -53.30 -6.62 -15.22
CA ASP A 36 -53.98 -6.83 -13.95
C ASP A 36 -54.62 -5.52 -13.42
N ARG A 37 -55.86 -5.62 -12.96
CA ARG A 37 -56.62 -4.48 -12.41
C ARG A 37 -56.17 -4.11 -10.99
N ASN A 38 -55.60 -5.06 -10.25
CA ASN A 38 -55.06 -4.88 -8.89
C ASN A 38 -53.71 -5.62 -8.75
N PRO A 39 -52.65 -5.16 -9.41
CA PRO A 39 -51.36 -5.83 -9.34
C PRO A 39 -50.80 -5.83 -7.90
N PRO A 40 -50.02 -6.85 -7.51
CA PRO A 40 -49.28 -6.82 -6.26
C PRO A 40 -48.28 -5.66 -6.23
N THR A 41 -47.77 -5.30 -5.05
CA THR A 41 -46.74 -4.25 -4.94
C THR A 41 -45.43 -4.73 -5.58
N PRO A 42 -44.73 -3.90 -6.37
CA PRO A 42 -43.42 -4.26 -6.92
C PRO A 42 -42.43 -4.66 -5.84
N ALA A 43 -41.75 -5.78 -6.04
CA ALA A 43 -40.77 -6.29 -5.10
C ALA A 43 -39.39 -6.47 -5.77
N PRO A 44 -38.28 -6.31 -5.02
CA PRO A 44 -36.96 -6.67 -5.51
C PRO A 44 -36.93 -8.14 -5.99
N GLY A 45 -36.40 -8.38 -7.19
CA GLY A 45 -36.31 -9.71 -7.78
C GLY A 45 -37.54 -10.17 -8.58
N ASP A 46 -38.50 -9.27 -8.83
CA ASP A 46 -39.67 -9.54 -9.69
C ASP A 46 -39.29 -9.98 -11.12
N TRP A 47 -38.09 -9.63 -11.57
CA TRP A 47 -37.48 -10.14 -12.79
C TRP A 47 -35.98 -10.42 -12.56
N GLY A 48 -35.37 -11.19 -13.46
CA GLY A 48 -33.94 -11.55 -13.39
C GLY A 48 -33.01 -10.36 -13.58
N GLY A 49 -32.51 -10.18 -14.80
CA GLY A 49 -31.60 -9.08 -15.12
C GLY A 49 -31.20 -9.09 -16.58
N ILE A 50 -30.29 -8.19 -16.94
CA ILE A 50 -29.68 -8.12 -18.28
C ILE A 50 -28.37 -8.90 -18.24
N ASP A 51 -28.27 -9.96 -19.03
CA ASP A 51 -27.16 -10.93 -18.98
C ASP A 51 -26.29 -10.85 -20.26
N PHE A 52 -25.09 -10.32 -20.11
CA PHE A 52 -24.07 -10.22 -21.15
C PHE A 52 -23.07 -11.35 -21.00
N ARG A 53 -23.00 -12.25 -22.00
CA ARG A 53 -22.11 -13.41 -21.98
C ARG A 53 -21.27 -13.46 -23.24
N ASN A 54 -19.95 -13.54 -23.08
CA ASN A 54 -19.03 -13.83 -24.19
C ASN A 54 -18.18 -15.08 -23.94
N ARG A 55 -18.20 -15.67 -22.73
CA ARG A 55 -17.40 -16.87 -22.38
C ARG A 55 -17.59 -18.06 -23.33
N ILE A 56 -18.83 -18.42 -23.64
CA ILE A 56 -19.12 -19.63 -24.43
C ILE A 56 -18.72 -19.42 -25.89
N ASP A 57 -19.11 -18.28 -26.46
CA ASP A 57 -18.79 -17.97 -27.86
C ASP A 57 -17.30 -17.68 -28.04
N GLY A 58 -16.66 -17.04 -27.06
CA GLY A 58 -15.22 -16.84 -27.02
C GLY A 58 -14.39 -18.13 -26.87
N ARG A 59 -14.98 -19.22 -26.36
CA ARG A 59 -14.31 -20.54 -26.26
C ARG A 59 -14.41 -21.39 -27.53
N ASP A 60 -15.31 -21.06 -28.46
CA ASP A 60 -15.43 -21.79 -29.72
C ASP A 60 -14.73 -20.99 -30.82
N GLU A 61 -13.57 -21.46 -31.27
CA GLU A 61 -12.73 -20.74 -32.23
C GLU A 61 -13.31 -20.68 -33.64
N THR A 62 -14.45 -21.33 -33.87
CA THR A 62 -15.20 -21.23 -35.13
C THR A 62 -16.25 -20.11 -35.11
N ARG A 63 -16.53 -19.53 -33.94
CA ARG A 63 -17.51 -18.45 -33.77
C ARG A 63 -16.87 -17.08 -33.86
N THR A 64 -17.66 -16.10 -34.29
CA THR A 64 -17.17 -14.73 -34.47
C THR A 64 -17.38 -13.91 -33.20
N ASP A 65 -16.33 -13.70 -32.43
CA ASP A 65 -16.34 -12.77 -31.29
C ASP A 65 -16.03 -11.34 -31.79
N ARG A 66 -17.07 -10.49 -31.86
CA ARG A 66 -16.94 -9.12 -32.36
C ARG A 66 -16.06 -8.24 -31.49
N GLU A 67 -15.96 -8.52 -30.18
CA GLU A 67 -15.10 -7.75 -29.28
C GLU A 67 -13.61 -7.92 -29.64
N ARG A 68 -13.22 -9.03 -30.29
CA ARG A 68 -11.84 -9.23 -30.81
C ARG A 68 -11.51 -8.37 -32.02
N ASN A 69 -12.54 -7.92 -32.73
CA ASN A 69 -12.39 -6.99 -33.84
C ASN A 69 -12.57 -5.53 -33.36
N GLY A 70 -12.44 -5.28 -32.06
CA GLY A 70 -12.62 -3.96 -31.46
C GLY A 70 -14.06 -3.44 -31.53
N LEU A 71 -15.05 -4.31 -31.76
CA LEU A 71 -16.46 -3.91 -31.89
C LEU A 71 -17.24 -4.26 -30.62
N PHE A 72 -17.59 -3.24 -29.84
CA PHE A 72 -18.33 -3.36 -28.57
C PHE A 72 -19.76 -2.87 -28.74
N LEU A 73 -20.69 -3.81 -29.00
CA LEU A 73 -22.07 -3.46 -29.38
C LEU A 73 -23.07 -3.50 -28.22
N ASN A 74 -22.72 -4.19 -27.13
CA ASN A 74 -23.59 -4.28 -25.96
C ASN A 74 -23.56 -2.95 -25.20
N THR A 75 -24.72 -2.34 -25.01
CA THR A 75 -24.81 -0.97 -24.48
C THR A 75 -26.04 -0.79 -23.60
N VAL A 76 -25.85 -0.21 -22.41
CA VAL A 76 -26.93 0.23 -21.51
C VAL A 76 -26.65 1.66 -21.10
N ILE A 77 -27.40 2.60 -21.68
CA ILE A 77 -27.18 4.03 -21.41
C ILE A 77 -28.48 4.74 -21.03
N HIS A 78 -28.38 5.70 -20.11
CA HIS A 78 -29.50 6.53 -19.64
C HIS A 78 -30.76 5.71 -19.32
N SER A 79 -30.58 4.58 -18.65
CA SER A 79 -31.66 3.67 -18.26
C SER A 79 -32.00 3.80 -16.78
N ASP A 80 -33.26 3.56 -16.45
CA ASP A 80 -33.77 3.44 -15.08
C ASP A 80 -34.17 1.98 -14.85
N ILE A 81 -33.34 1.26 -14.09
CA ILE A 81 -33.41 -0.19 -13.90
C ILE A 81 -33.82 -0.45 -12.46
N ARG A 82 -34.94 -1.15 -12.27
CA ARG A 82 -35.52 -1.35 -10.94
C ARG A 82 -36.00 -2.77 -10.72
N PHE A 83 -35.96 -3.22 -9.47
CA PHE A 83 -36.60 -4.48 -9.04
C PHE A 83 -36.03 -5.74 -9.71
N GLY A 84 -34.80 -5.69 -10.24
CA GLY A 84 -34.09 -6.86 -10.78
C GLY A 84 -33.45 -7.71 -9.69
N GLY A 85 -32.60 -8.66 -10.07
CA GLY A 85 -31.92 -9.59 -9.16
C GLY A 85 -32.70 -10.88 -8.89
N GLY A 86 -33.67 -11.24 -9.74
CA GLY A 86 -34.51 -12.42 -9.57
C GLY A 86 -33.86 -13.73 -10.00
N GLN A 87 -34.40 -14.85 -9.50
CA GLN A 87 -34.00 -16.19 -9.90
C GLN A 87 -34.69 -16.59 -11.21
N VAL A 88 -33.89 -16.98 -12.22
CA VAL A 88 -34.38 -17.39 -13.54
C VAL A 88 -33.70 -18.68 -14.01
N PHE A 89 -34.35 -19.39 -14.94
CA PHE A 89 -33.75 -20.55 -15.60
C PHE A 89 -33.01 -20.10 -16.85
N VAL A 90 -31.68 -20.19 -16.84
CA VAL A 90 -30.85 -19.96 -18.04
C VAL A 90 -30.25 -21.30 -18.46
N ASP A 91 -30.50 -21.70 -19.71
CA ASP A 91 -30.04 -22.96 -20.29
C ASP A 91 -30.36 -24.21 -19.42
N GLY A 92 -31.52 -24.19 -18.75
CA GLY A 92 -32.01 -25.28 -17.88
C GLY A 92 -31.47 -25.27 -16.44
N VAL A 93 -30.60 -24.31 -16.10
CA VAL A 93 -30.04 -24.13 -14.75
C VAL A 93 -30.67 -22.93 -14.08
N SER A 94 -31.24 -23.16 -12.90
CA SER A 94 -31.78 -22.09 -12.05
C SER A 94 -30.64 -21.30 -11.42
N GLN A 95 -30.61 -19.99 -11.66
CA GLN A 95 -29.56 -19.10 -11.16
C GLN A 95 -30.12 -17.68 -10.93
N VAL A 96 -29.49 -16.94 -10.01
CA VAL A 96 -29.79 -15.52 -9.81
C VAL A 96 -29.02 -14.70 -10.84
N ILE A 97 -29.74 -13.81 -11.54
CA ILE A 97 -29.17 -12.85 -12.48
C ILE A 97 -29.32 -11.47 -11.85
N THR A 98 -28.19 -10.82 -11.58
CA THR A 98 -28.13 -9.43 -11.11
C THR A 98 -28.73 -8.48 -12.16
N PRO A 99 -29.25 -7.30 -11.80
CA PRO A 99 -29.87 -6.36 -12.73
C PRO A 99 -29.03 -6.10 -13.99
N ILE A 100 -27.70 -5.95 -13.80
CA ILE A 100 -26.72 -6.09 -14.87
C ILE A 100 -25.75 -7.22 -14.51
N HIS A 101 -25.59 -8.17 -15.42
CA HIS A 101 -24.78 -9.37 -15.23
C HIS A 101 -23.80 -9.52 -16.38
N ILE A 102 -22.52 -9.65 -16.08
CA ILE A 102 -21.46 -9.63 -17.07
C ILE A 102 -20.57 -10.86 -16.89
N ILE A 103 -20.45 -11.67 -17.95
CA ILE A 103 -19.64 -12.89 -17.97
C ILE A 103 -18.70 -12.82 -19.16
N ASP A 104 -17.46 -12.41 -18.87
CA ASP A 104 -16.33 -12.29 -19.80
C ASP A 104 -16.65 -11.44 -21.05
N SER A 105 -17.61 -10.52 -20.97
CA SER A 105 -18.02 -9.58 -22.04
C SER A 105 -17.79 -8.15 -21.60
N ARG A 106 -17.58 -7.21 -22.52
CA ARG A 106 -17.15 -5.84 -22.20
C ARG A 106 -18.16 -4.79 -22.66
N PRO A 107 -19.41 -4.77 -22.13
CA PRO A 107 -20.42 -3.79 -22.51
C PRO A 107 -20.05 -2.37 -22.08
N THR A 108 -20.66 -1.37 -22.71
CA THR A 108 -20.71 0.00 -22.17
C THR A 108 -21.97 0.15 -21.33
N ILE A 109 -21.81 0.56 -20.07
CA ILE A 109 -22.89 0.76 -19.09
C ILE A 109 -22.72 2.17 -18.53
N ALA A 110 -23.52 3.13 -19.00
CA ALA A 110 -23.31 4.52 -18.63
C ALA A 110 -24.56 5.31 -18.24
N ASN A 111 -24.41 6.22 -17.26
CA ASN A 111 -25.44 7.18 -16.88
C ASN A 111 -26.79 6.55 -16.46
N ASN A 112 -26.75 5.34 -15.90
CA ASN A 112 -27.94 4.61 -15.47
C ASN A 112 -28.29 4.88 -14.01
N LEU A 113 -29.56 4.70 -13.66
CA LEU A 113 -30.04 4.62 -12.28
C LEU A 113 -30.46 3.18 -12.00
N ILE A 114 -29.80 2.51 -11.04
CA ILE A 114 -30.13 1.13 -10.66
C ILE A 114 -30.58 1.11 -9.20
N THR A 115 -31.82 0.69 -8.94
CA THR A 115 -32.40 0.76 -7.59
C THR A 115 -33.33 -0.39 -7.23
N ARG A 116 -33.51 -0.63 -5.93
CA ARG A 116 -34.51 -1.57 -5.38
C ARG A 116 -34.38 -3.00 -5.90
N SER A 117 -33.17 -3.43 -6.21
CA SER A 117 -32.91 -4.78 -6.71
C SER A 117 -32.54 -5.75 -5.59
N ALA A 118 -32.84 -7.04 -5.77
CA ALA A 118 -32.66 -8.09 -4.77
C ALA A 118 -31.22 -8.56 -4.59
N ASP A 119 -30.30 -8.13 -5.45
CA ASP A 119 -28.89 -8.50 -5.47
C ASP A 119 -28.01 -7.24 -5.69
N ALA A 120 -26.72 -7.41 -5.95
CA ALA A 120 -25.81 -6.38 -6.41
C ALA A 120 -26.35 -5.67 -7.65
N ALA A 121 -26.20 -4.35 -7.71
CA ALA A 121 -26.63 -3.55 -8.85
C ALA A 121 -26.02 -4.05 -10.16
N MET A 122 -24.74 -4.41 -10.14
CA MET A 122 -24.02 -5.01 -11.25
C MET A 122 -23.12 -6.14 -10.73
N ALA A 123 -22.84 -7.15 -11.56
CA ALA A 123 -21.82 -8.15 -11.28
C ALA A 123 -21.03 -8.51 -12.53
N ALA A 124 -19.73 -8.76 -12.35
CA ALA A 124 -18.81 -9.12 -13.42
C ALA A 124 -17.85 -10.25 -12.98
N THR A 125 -17.55 -11.18 -13.88
CA THR A 125 -16.51 -12.21 -13.64
C THR A 125 -15.10 -11.62 -13.77
N PRO A 126 -14.07 -12.13 -13.08
CA PRO A 126 -12.73 -11.51 -13.05
C PRO A 126 -12.12 -11.22 -14.43
N ASN A 127 -12.22 -12.15 -15.39
CA ASN A 127 -11.65 -11.96 -16.73
C ASN A 127 -12.43 -10.96 -17.60
N THR A 128 -13.55 -10.43 -17.12
CA THR A 128 -14.30 -9.34 -17.75
C THR A 128 -13.46 -8.07 -17.87
N PHE A 129 -12.57 -7.83 -16.91
CA PHE A 129 -11.74 -6.63 -16.80
C PHE A 129 -10.46 -6.69 -17.64
N ARG A 130 -10.38 -7.61 -18.62
CA ARG A 130 -9.21 -7.77 -19.48
C ARG A 130 -8.89 -6.47 -20.22
N GLU A 131 -7.61 -6.13 -20.24
CA GLU A 131 -7.04 -5.08 -21.07
C GLU A 131 -6.49 -5.67 -22.37
N ASP A 132 -6.93 -5.12 -23.51
CA ASP A 132 -6.41 -5.47 -24.83
C ASP A 132 -5.96 -4.19 -25.56
N ASN A 133 -4.77 -4.21 -26.16
CA ASN A 133 -4.28 -3.19 -27.11
C ASN A 133 -4.37 -3.66 -28.58
N PHE A 134 -5.02 -4.80 -28.81
CA PHE A 134 -5.29 -5.39 -30.12
C PHE A 134 -4.07 -5.64 -31.03
N VAL A 135 -2.84 -5.58 -30.50
CA VAL A 135 -1.62 -5.90 -31.27
C VAL A 135 -1.31 -7.38 -31.30
N ASP A 136 -2.05 -8.19 -30.53
CA ASP A 136 -1.84 -9.63 -30.46
C ASP A 136 -2.21 -10.33 -31.79
N PRO A 137 -1.59 -11.49 -32.10
CA PRO A 137 -1.82 -12.19 -33.37
C PRO A 137 -3.27 -12.62 -33.62
N ARG A 138 -4.09 -12.76 -32.57
CA ARG A 138 -5.50 -13.12 -32.72
C ARG A 138 -6.31 -11.93 -33.21
N SER A 139 -6.11 -10.74 -32.64
CA SER A 139 -6.81 -9.51 -33.03
C SER A 139 -6.40 -9.03 -34.43
N GLN A 140 -5.12 -9.16 -34.77
CA GLN A 140 -4.57 -8.75 -36.07
C GLN A 140 -5.01 -9.65 -37.26
N ALA A 141 -5.65 -10.80 -36.99
CA ALA A 141 -6.07 -11.73 -38.04
C ALA A 141 -7.24 -11.20 -38.90
N ASN A 142 -8.06 -10.29 -38.36
CA ASN A 142 -9.29 -9.80 -38.99
C ASN A 142 -9.33 -8.28 -39.23
N GLY A 143 -8.30 -7.54 -38.79
CA GLY A 143 -8.22 -6.09 -38.92
C GLY A 143 -6.81 -5.57 -38.60
N PHE A 144 -6.48 -4.38 -39.12
CA PHE A 144 -5.23 -3.70 -38.81
C PHE A 144 -5.47 -2.69 -37.69
N PHE A 145 -5.23 -3.09 -36.44
CA PHE A 145 -5.22 -2.16 -35.31
C PHE A 145 -3.83 -1.54 -35.17
N VAL A 146 -3.79 -0.22 -34.95
CA VAL A 146 -2.58 0.50 -34.53
C VAL A 146 -2.43 0.37 -33.02
N ALA A 147 -1.20 0.50 -32.51
CA ALA A 147 -0.89 0.27 -31.09
C ALA A 147 -1.65 1.20 -30.12
N ASP A 148 -2.19 2.32 -30.61
CA ASP A 148 -2.94 3.30 -29.82
C ASP A 148 -4.41 2.92 -29.58
N TYR A 149 -4.90 1.82 -30.17
CA TYR A 149 -6.27 1.36 -29.96
C TYR A 149 -6.31 0.32 -28.85
N ASP A 150 -6.99 0.63 -27.75
CA ASP A 150 -7.14 -0.26 -26.61
C ASP A 150 -8.59 -0.38 -26.11
N ARG A 151 -8.80 -1.38 -25.25
CA ARG A 151 -10.00 -1.52 -24.42
C ARG A 151 -9.60 -2.12 -23.09
N VAL A 152 -9.92 -1.42 -22.02
CA VAL A 152 -9.94 -1.97 -20.67
C VAL A 152 -11.36 -2.37 -20.33
N GLY A 153 -11.56 -3.65 -20.01
CA GLY A 153 -12.77 -4.11 -19.35
C GLY A 153 -14.12 -3.70 -19.97
N PRO A 154 -15.21 -3.75 -19.19
CA PRO A 154 -16.44 -3.03 -19.50
C PRO A 154 -16.20 -1.53 -19.33
N ASP A 155 -17.01 -0.71 -19.99
CA ASP A 155 -16.90 0.75 -19.88
C ASP A 155 -18.04 1.24 -19.00
N ILE A 156 -17.75 1.43 -17.70
CA ILE A 156 -18.74 1.73 -16.67
C ILE A 156 -18.50 3.14 -16.16
N HIS A 157 -19.42 4.06 -16.44
CA HIS A 157 -19.30 5.43 -15.95
C HIS A 157 -20.64 6.16 -15.74
N GLY A 158 -20.68 7.12 -14.82
CA GLY A 158 -21.85 7.96 -14.52
C GLY A 158 -23.04 7.20 -13.92
N ASN A 159 -22.88 5.95 -13.51
CA ASN A 159 -23.97 5.15 -12.97
C ASN A 159 -24.25 5.52 -11.50
N ARG A 160 -25.54 5.57 -11.14
CA ARG A 160 -25.99 5.75 -9.76
C ARG A 160 -26.68 4.48 -9.28
N VAL A 161 -26.07 3.81 -8.30
CA VAL A 161 -26.53 2.56 -7.69
C VAL A 161 -26.91 2.82 -6.23
N ILE A 162 -28.21 2.80 -5.92
CA ILE A 162 -28.72 3.10 -4.57
C ILE A 162 -29.90 2.19 -4.20
N ASN A 163 -30.07 1.89 -2.92
CA ASN A 163 -31.17 1.08 -2.40
C ASN A 163 -31.29 -0.31 -3.05
N ASN A 164 -30.18 -0.92 -3.48
CA ASN A 164 -30.10 -2.34 -3.85
C ASN A 164 -29.57 -3.13 -2.67
N THR A 165 -29.72 -4.46 -2.65
CA THR A 165 -29.07 -5.30 -1.62
C THR A 165 -27.58 -5.01 -1.49
N LEU A 166 -26.91 -4.81 -2.64
CA LEU A 166 -25.53 -4.33 -2.69
C LEU A 166 -25.37 -3.20 -3.72
N ASN A 167 -24.96 -2.02 -3.26
CA ASN A 167 -24.75 -0.81 -4.06
C ASN A 167 -23.32 -0.74 -4.58
N GLY A 168 -23.01 -1.54 -5.60
CA GLY A 168 -21.70 -1.56 -6.23
C GLY A 168 -21.61 -2.56 -7.39
N LEU A 169 -20.41 -2.69 -7.93
CA LEU A 169 -20.03 -3.70 -8.91
C LEU A 169 -19.44 -4.92 -8.19
N PHE A 170 -20.18 -6.01 -8.15
CA PHE A 170 -19.74 -7.23 -7.50
C PHE A 170 -18.80 -8.04 -8.38
N ILE A 171 -17.57 -8.28 -7.91
CA ILE A 171 -16.61 -9.17 -8.57
C ILE A 171 -16.99 -10.61 -8.25
N LYS A 172 -17.65 -11.24 -9.22
CA LYS A 172 -18.27 -12.55 -9.07
C LYS A 172 -17.27 -13.64 -9.41
N THR A 173 -16.61 -14.20 -8.40
CA THR A 173 -15.65 -15.30 -8.57
C THR A 173 -16.29 -16.69 -8.52
N ARG A 174 -17.62 -16.83 -8.45
CA ARG A 174 -18.30 -18.12 -8.64
C ARG A 174 -19.52 -17.97 -9.54
N THR A 175 -19.62 -18.81 -10.56
CA THR A 175 -20.82 -18.92 -11.39
C THR A 175 -21.81 -19.99 -10.93
N GLY A 176 -21.42 -20.85 -9.96
CA GLY A 176 -22.29 -21.87 -9.35
C GLY A 176 -21.94 -22.21 -7.90
N VAL A 177 -22.85 -22.91 -7.21
CA VAL A 177 -22.81 -23.19 -5.75
C VAL A 177 -21.72 -24.20 -5.34
N ALA A 178 -21.22 -25.01 -6.28
CA ALA A 178 -20.23 -26.07 -6.04
C ALA A 178 -18.95 -25.92 -6.89
N GLU A 179 -18.71 -24.75 -7.46
CA GLU A 179 -17.55 -24.50 -8.32
C GLU A 179 -16.37 -23.92 -7.51
N ASN A 180 -15.16 -24.28 -7.92
CA ASN A 180 -13.95 -23.60 -7.45
C ASN A 180 -14.05 -22.11 -7.82
N PRO A 181 -13.48 -21.20 -7.00
CA PRO A 181 -13.40 -19.79 -7.38
C PRO A 181 -12.75 -19.64 -8.76
N GLU A 182 -13.42 -18.90 -9.64
CA GLU A 182 -12.88 -18.43 -10.90
C GLU A 182 -11.75 -17.46 -10.62
N THR A 183 -10.63 -17.66 -11.30
CA THR A 183 -9.40 -16.88 -11.14
C THR A 183 -9.22 -15.90 -12.29
N LEU A 184 -8.53 -14.80 -12.00
CA LEU A 184 -8.04 -13.87 -13.01
C LEU A 184 -6.81 -14.49 -13.69
N THR A 185 -6.90 -14.72 -15.00
CA THR A 185 -5.85 -15.40 -15.80
C THR A 185 -5.33 -14.56 -16.96
N VAL A 186 -5.73 -13.29 -16.98
CA VAL A 186 -5.43 -12.32 -18.02
C VAL A 186 -4.81 -11.08 -17.39
N ALA A 187 -4.21 -10.21 -18.21
CA ALA A 187 -3.94 -8.84 -17.80
C ALA A 187 -5.28 -8.11 -17.68
N ALA A 188 -5.67 -7.76 -16.45
CA ALA A 188 -6.88 -7.02 -16.16
C ALA A 188 -6.57 -5.73 -15.43
N ARG A 189 -7.49 -4.79 -15.58
CA ARG A 189 -7.39 -3.47 -14.98
C ARG A 189 -8.75 -3.01 -14.48
N PHE A 190 -8.79 -2.51 -13.25
CA PHE A 190 -9.96 -1.89 -12.65
C PHE A 190 -9.82 -0.37 -12.81
N ASP A 191 -10.38 0.16 -13.90
CA ASP A 191 -10.37 1.57 -14.29
C ASP A 191 -11.71 2.28 -14.04
N ASP A 192 -12.78 1.54 -13.72
CA ASP A 192 -14.11 2.05 -13.40
C ASP A 192 -14.15 2.78 -12.02
N VAL A 193 -13.44 3.90 -11.88
CA VAL A 193 -13.23 4.61 -10.60
C VAL A 193 -14.47 5.28 -10.01
N ASP A 194 -15.57 5.36 -10.77
CA ASP A 194 -16.82 5.98 -10.32
C ASP A 194 -17.86 4.97 -9.78
N ILE A 195 -17.51 3.69 -9.70
CA ILE A 195 -18.30 2.64 -9.06
C ILE A 195 -17.47 1.86 -8.02
N THR A 196 -18.09 1.54 -6.89
CA THR A 196 -17.41 0.77 -5.83
C THR A 196 -17.38 -0.70 -6.23
N HIS A 197 -16.18 -1.25 -6.30
CA HIS A 197 -15.95 -2.67 -6.56
C HIS A 197 -16.12 -3.45 -5.25
N VAL A 198 -16.84 -4.57 -5.30
CA VAL A 198 -17.16 -5.36 -4.10
C VAL A 198 -16.75 -6.82 -4.27
N MET A 199 -16.08 -7.38 -3.27
CA MET A 199 -15.62 -8.77 -3.24
C MET A 199 -16.21 -9.52 -2.05
N GLY A 200 -17.06 -10.52 -2.33
CA GLY A 200 -17.62 -11.43 -1.31
C GLY A 200 -16.92 -12.78 -1.19
N GLU A 201 -15.98 -13.06 -2.10
CA GLU A 201 -15.17 -14.29 -2.16
C GLU A 201 -13.76 -13.90 -2.64
N ASN A 202 -12.78 -14.79 -2.47
CA ASN A 202 -11.40 -14.47 -2.80
C ASN A 202 -11.21 -14.16 -4.28
N LEU A 203 -10.47 -13.09 -4.58
CA LEU A 203 -9.98 -12.76 -5.91
C LEU A 203 -8.57 -13.31 -6.06
N VAL A 204 -8.38 -14.26 -6.97
CA VAL A 204 -7.09 -14.91 -7.18
C VAL A 204 -6.52 -14.46 -8.53
N VAL A 205 -5.34 -13.85 -8.50
CA VAL A 205 -4.53 -13.54 -9.68
C VAL A 205 -3.62 -14.73 -9.96
N GLU A 206 -3.97 -15.52 -10.97
CA GLU A 206 -3.33 -16.79 -11.31
C GLU A 206 -2.35 -16.60 -12.46
N GLY A 207 -1.10 -16.28 -12.11
CA GLY A 207 -0.02 -16.12 -13.07
C GLY A 207 0.47 -17.43 -13.69
N LYS A 208 1.45 -17.31 -14.58
CA LYS A 208 2.18 -18.44 -15.18
C LYS A 208 3.66 -18.32 -14.89
N PRO A 209 4.40 -19.44 -14.70
CA PRO A 209 5.84 -19.38 -14.53
C PRO A 209 6.52 -18.68 -15.71
N GLY A 210 7.41 -17.71 -15.43
CA GLY A 210 8.14 -16.94 -16.44
C GLY A 210 9.00 -17.77 -17.41
N GLY A 211 9.52 -17.10 -18.44
CA GLY A 211 10.43 -17.68 -19.46
C GLY A 211 9.78 -17.95 -20.82
N GLY A 212 10.62 -18.11 -21.85
CA GLY A 212 10.18 -18.38 -23.22
C GLY A 212 9.68 -19.82 -23.42
N VAL A 213 8.61 -19.98 -24.21
CA VAL A 213 8.13 -21.28 -24.69
C VAL A 213 8.74 -21.54 -26.06
N LEU A 214 9.50 -22.64 -26.18
CA LEU A 214 9.92 -23.17 -27.46
C LEU A 214 8.78 -24.03 -28.04
N ASP A 215 8.18 -23.59 -29.14
CA ASP A 215 7.16 -24.38 -29.83
C ASP A 215 7.84 -25.47 -30.68
N VAL A 216 7.64 -26.72 -30.27
CA VAL A 216 8.16 -27.92 -30.97
C VAL A 216 7.05 -28.73 -31.66
N ALA A 217 5.78 -28.36 -31.46
CA ALA A 217 4.64 -29.09 -31.98
C ALA A 217 4.31 -28.68 -33.43
N ALA A 218 4.00 -29.68 -34.26
CA ALA A 218 3.45 -29.49 -35.61
C ALA A 218 2.33 -30.52 -35.87
N PRO A 219 1.23 -30.16 -36.55
CA PRO A 219 0.17 -31.13 -36.87
C PRO A 219 0.65 -32.23 -37.84
N PRO A 220 0.34 -33.51 -37.58
CA PRO A 220 0.74 -34.60 -38.48
C PRO A 220 -0.21 -34.70 -39.68
N THR A 221 0.28 -34.41 -40.89
CA THR A 221 -0.52 -34.40 -42.13
C THR A 221 -0.45 -35.69 -42.95
N ALA A 222 0.36 -36.68 -42.54
CA ALA A 222 0.64 -37.87 -43.35
C ALA A 222 -0.59 -38.72 -43.71
N ILE A 223 -1.64 -38.69 -42.89
CA ILE A 223 -2.89 -39.46 -43.11
C ILE A 223 -4.04 -38.62 -43.69
N VAL A 224 -3.82 -37.33 -43.90
CA VAL A 224 -4.83 -36.43 -44.48
C VAL A 224 -5.02 -36.79 -45.95
N THR A 225 -6.26 -37.02 -46.36
CA THR A 225 -6.60 -37.35 -47.75
C THR A 225 -7.37 -36.20 -48.39
N LEU A 226 -7.01 -35.89 -49.63
CA LEU A 226 -7.67 -34.88 -50.45
C LEU A 226 -8.55 -35.55 -51.51
N ALA A 227 -9.78 -35.08 -51.67
CA ALA A 227 -10.71 -35.51 -52.71
C ALA A 227 -11.38 -34.29 -53.36
N ASN A 228 -11.93 -34.46 -54.56
CA ASN A 228 -12.71 -33.40 -55.20
C ASN A 228 -14.01 -33.19 -54.41
N GLY A 229 -14.24 -31.96 -53.93
CA GLY A 229 -15.39 -31.56 -53.12
C GLY A 229 -16.63 -31.17 -53.92
N GLY A 230 -16.55 -31.17 -55.26
CA GLY A 230 -17.63 -30.73 -56.15
C GLY A 230 -17.39 -29.30 -56.66
N SER A 231 -18.46 -28.48 -56.69
CA SER A 231 -18.37 -27.10 -57.17
C SER A 231 -17.72 -26.17 -56.14
N GLY A 232 -16.91 -25.24 -56.61
CA GLY A 232 -16.24 -24.20 -55.83
C GLY A 232 -15.65 -23.12 -56.73
N SER A 233 -14.66 -22.39 -56.24
CA SER A 233 -14.00 -21.27 -56.94
C SER A 233 -12.51 -21.51 -57.19
N LEU A 234 -11.98 -22.71 -56.96
CA LEU A 234 -10.58 -23.00 -57.24
C LEU A 234 -10.30 -23.01 -58.75
N ALA A 235 -9.19 -22.41 -59.16
CA ALA A 235 -8.68 -22.51 -60.52
C ALA A 235 -8.16 -23.92 -60.81
N ALA A 236 -8.10 -24.31 -62.08
CA ALA A 236 -7.50 -25.57 -62.48
C ALA A 236 -6.02 -25.61 -62.04
N GLY A 237 -5.60 -26.69 -61.38
CA GLY A 237 -4.23 -26.77 -60.86
C GLY A 237 -4.03 -27.89 -59.85
N THR A 238 -2.80 -27.92 -59.33
CA THR A 238 -2.36 -28.82 -58.26
C THR A 238 -2.38 -28.07 -56.94
N TYR A 239 -3.00 -28.63 -55.91
CA TYR A 239 -3.05 -28.03 -54.58
C TYR A 239 -2.63 -29.02 -53.50
N ASN A 240 -1.97 -28.53 -52.47
CA ASN A 240 -1.74 -29.22 -51.21
C ASN A 240 -1.91 -28.23 -50.04
N TYR A 241 -1.88 -28.76 -48.83
CA TYR A 241 -2.19 -28.00 -47.62
C TYR A 241 -1.13 -28.17 -46.55
N ARG A 242 -1.05 -27.16 -45.68
CA ARG A 242 -0.32 -27.22 -44.41
C ARG A 242 -1.23 -26.82 -43.27
N LEU A 243 -0.94 -27.36 -42.10
CA LEU A 243 -1.64 -27.05 -40.86
C LEU A 243 -0.66 -26.51 -39.82
N VAL A 244 -1.16 -25.62 -38.98
CA VAL A 244 -0.54 -25.19 -37.72
C VAL A 244 -1.56 -25.39 -36.60
N TYR A 245 -1.09 -25.67 -35.39
CA TYR A 245 -1.92 -25.50 -34.19
C TYR A 245 -1.96 -24.02 -33.79
N VAL A 246 -3.03 -23.60 -33.11
CA VAL A 246 -3.22 -22.22 -32.64
C VAL A 246 -3.59 -22.24 -31.16
N ASP A 247 -2.89 -21.44 -30.37
CA ASP A 247 -3.09 -21.38 -28.92
C ASP A 247 -4.21 -20.39 -28.52
N ALA A 248 -4.44 -20.31 -27.21
CA ALA A 248 -5.43 -19.43 -26.61
C ALA A 248 -5.12 -17.92 -26.75
N ALA A 249 -3.98 -17.53 -27.34
CA ALA A 249 -3.61 -16.15 -27.66
C ALA A 249 -3.49 -15.90 -29.18
N GLY A 250 -3.84 -16.89 -30.01
CA GLY A 250 -3.74 -16.79 -31.47
C GLY A 250 -2.34 -17.05 -32.04
N ASN A 251 -1.39 -17.48 -31.21
CA ASN A 251 -0.06 -17.86 -31.68
C ASN A 251 -0.10 -19.20 -32.39
N GLU A 252 0.53 -19.26 -33.56
CA GLU A 252 0.64 -20.49 -34.34
C GLU A 252 1.81 -21.37 -33.90
N SER A 253 1.69 -22.69 -33.98
CA SER A 253 2.81 -23.63 -33.80
C SER A 253 3.73 -23.66 -35.03
N LEU A 254 4.69 -24.59 -35.06
CA LEU A 254 5.39 -24.93 -36.31
C LEU A 254 4.39 -25.49 -37.34
N ALA A 255 4.65 -25.20 -38.61
CA ALA A 255 3.86 -25.71 -39.73
C ALA A 255 4.13 -27.19 -39.96
N SER A 256 3.07 -27.92 -40.32
CA SER A 256 3.17 -29.31 -40.76
C SER A 256 3.99 -29.44 -42.05
N ALA A 257 4.41 -30.68 -42.34
CA ALA A 257 4.74 -31.04 -43.72
C ALA A 257 3.52 -30.82 -44.65
N PRO A 258 3.72 -30.54 -45.95
CA PRO A 258 2.63 -30.50 -46.92
C PRO A 258 1.86 -31.82 -46.95
N THR A 259 0.54 -31.77 -47.13
CA THR A 259 -0.26 -32.95 -47.48
C THR A 259 0.18 -33.51 -48.85
N THR A 260 -0.35 -34.69 -49.20
CA THR A 260 -0.35 -35.11 -50.60
C THR A 260 -1.04 -34.07 -51.49
N SER A 261 -0.62 -33.96 -52.75
CA SER A 261 -1.19 -33.00 -53.69
C SER A 261 -2.35 -33.59 -54.48
N LEU A 262 -3.34 -32.76 -54.82
CA LEU A 262 -4.49 -33.13 -55.64
C LEU A 262 -4.63 -32.19 -56.83
N ASN A 263 -4.88 -32.75 -58.01
CA ASN A 263 -5.24 -31.99 -59.20
C ASN A 263 -6.75 -31.79 -59.27
N VAL A 264 -7.18 -30.56 -59.52
CA VAL A 264 -8.59 -30.22 -59.69
C VAL A 264 -8.82 -29.42 -60.97
N ALA A 265 -10.02 -29.53 -61.53
CA ALA A 265 -10.46 -28.70 -62.65
C ALA A 265 -10.87 -27.30 -62.16
N ALA A 266 -11.05 -26.35 -63.08
CA ALA A 266 -11.55 -25.02 -62.72
C ALA A 266 -12.96 -25.10 -62.09
N ASN A 267 -13.27 -24.17 -61.19
CA ASN A 267 -14.52 -24.10 -60.42
C ASN A 267 -14.78 -25.31 -59.53
N SER A 268 -13.71 -25.92 -59.01
CA SER A 268 -13.81 -27.05 -58.08
C SER A 268 -13.66 -26.59 -56.62
N SER A 269 -14.04 -27.46 -55.70
CA SER A 269 -13.68 -27.42 -54.27
C SER A 269 -12.87 -28.67 -53.90
N ILE A 270 -12.19 -28.66 -52.75
CA ILE A 270 -11.40 -29.79 -52.26
C ILE A 270 -11.91 -30.21 -50.88
N ALA A 271 -12.28 -31.48 -50.75
CA ALA A 271 -12.60 -32.10 -49.46
C ALA A 271 -11.33 -32.66 -48.83
N LEU A 272 -11.02 -32.21 -47.62
CA LEU A 272 -9.98 -32.73 -46.75
C LEU A 272 -10.62 -33.67 -45.73
N ASN A 273 -10.12 -34.90 -45.65
CA ASN A 273 -10.56 -35.90 -44.67
C ASN A 273 -9.38 -36.36 -43.79
N ASN A 274 -9.69 -36.93 -42.63
CA ASN A 274 -8.73 -37.37 -41.62
C ASN A 274 -7.81 -36.26 -41.10
N LEU A 275 -8.36 -35.04 -40.93
CA LEU A 275 -7.63 -33.94 -40.31
C LEU A 275 -7.29 -34.30 -38.85
N PRO A 276 -6.02 -34.20 -38.44
CA PRO A 276 -5.59 -34.61 -37.11
C PRO A 276 -6.17 -33.67 -36.04
N PRO A 277 -6.95 -34.16 -35.06
CA PRO A 277 -7.40 -33.33 -33.95
C PRO A 277 -6.22 -32.89 -33.09
N VAL A 278 -6.40 -31.80 -32.34
CA VAL A 278 -5.44 -31.39 -31.31
C VAL A 278 -5.46 -32.45 -30.20
N SER A 279 -4.30 -33.00 -29.87
CA SER A 279 -4.18 -33.94 -28.76
C SER A 279 -4.46 -33.23 -27.43
N SER A 280 -5.19 -33.89 -26.52
CA SER A 280 -5.56 -33.32 -25.21
C SER A 280 -4.36 -32.95 -24.32
N GLY A 281 -3.16 -33.47 -24.62
CA GLY A 281 -1.92 -33.11 -23.91
C GLY A 281 -1.23 -31.85 -24.43
N LEU A 282 -1.74 -31.21 -25.49
CA LEU A 282 -1.15 -29.99 -26.06
C LEU A 282 -1.98 -28.75 -25.68
N ALA A 283 -1.30 -27.65 -25.37
CA ALA A 283 -1.91 -26.38 -24.98
C ALA A 283 -2.40 -25.54 -26.18
N TYR A 284 -3.03 -26.19 -27.18
CA TYR A 284 -3.60 -25.54 -28.35
C TYR A 284 -5.11 -25.74 -28.38
N VAL A 285 -5.82 -24.76 -28.93
CA VAL A 285 -7.30 -24.72 -28.91
C VAL A 285 -7.90 -24.78 -30.31
N ALA A 286 -7.12 -24.45 -31.34
CA ALA A 286 -7.56 -24.48 -32.73
C ALA A 286 -6.45 -24.95 -33.69
N ARG A 287 -6.80 -25.05 -34.97
CA ARG A 287 -5.89 -25.31 -36.09
C ARG A 287 -6.15 -24.30 -37.20
N ARG A 288 -5.12 -23.85 -37.90
CA ARG A 288 -5.29 -23.06 -39.13
C ARG A 288 -4.86 -23.88 -40.34
N LEU A 289 -5.69 -23.87 -41.37
CA LEU A 289 -5.49 -24.60 -42.62
C LEU A 289 -5.03 -23.63 -43.70
N TYR A 290 -3.88 -23.94 -44.29
CA TYR A 290 -3.26 -23.14 -45.34
C TYR A 290 -3.18 -23.94 -46.64
N ARG A 291 -3.49 -23.30 -47.78
CA ARG A 291 -3.46 -23.91 -49.12
C ARG A 291 -2.33 -23.32 -49.95
N SER A 292 -1.65 -24.15 -50.73
CA SER A 292 -0.65 -23.74 -51.71
C SER A 292 -1.24 -22.88 -52.85
N ASP A 293 -0.36 -22.30 -53.66
CA ASP A 293 -0.76 -21.83 -54.98
C ASP A 293 -1.18 -23.00 -55.90
N SER A 294 -1.81 -22.69 -57.03
CA SER A 294 -2.36 -23.67 -57.99
C SER A 294 -1.30 -24.52 -58.72
N ASN A 295 -0.02 -24.31 -58.41
CA ASN A 295 1.11 -25.08 -58.92
C ASN A 295 1.63 -26.14 -57.91
N GLY A 296 0.96 -26.29 -56.77
CA GLY A 296 1.37 -27.21 -55.69
C GLY A 296 2.55 -26.70 -54.85
N GLY A 297 2.95 -25.43 -55.01
CA GLY A 297 4.01 -24.78 -54.25
C GLY A 297 3.65 -23.32 -53.94
N GLY A 298 4.67 -22.46 -53.87
CA GLY A 298 4.47 -21.02 -53.66
C GLY A 298 4.09 -20.67 -52.23
N THR A 299 3.35 -19.57 -52.08
CA THR A 299 2.98 -19.03 -50.77
C THR A 299 1.71 -19.72 -50.27
N TYR A 300 1.82 -20.37 -49.11
CA TYR A 300 0.66 -20.95 -48.44
C TYR A 300 -0.24 -19.85 -47.88
N ARG A 301 -1.50 -19.79 -48.32
CA ARG A 301 -2.47 -18.78 -47.87
C ARG A 301 -3.54 -19.40 -46.98
N LEU A 302 -3.93 -18.66 -45.95
CA LEU A 302 -4.93 -19.11 -44.98
C LEU A 302 -6.28 -19.32 -45.67
N VAL A 303 -6.86 -20.50 -45.48
CA VAL A 303 -8.16 -20.90 -46.00
C VAL A 303 -9.23 -20.77 -44.92
N SER A 304 -8.93 -21.30 -43.73
CA SER A 304 -9.88 -21.35 -42.63
C SER A 304 -9.20 -21.65 -41.29
N GLN A 305 -9.82 -21.20 -40.20
CA GLN A 305 -9.55 -21.67 -38.85
C GLN A 305 -10.53 -22.79 -38.50
N LEU A 306 -9.99 -23.92 -38.05
CA LEU A 306 -10.72 -25.09 -37.60
C LEU A 306 -10.68 -25.16 -36.08
N ASN A 307 -11.76 -25.63 -35.45
CA ASN A 307 -11.76 -25.96 -34.01
C ASN A 307 -10.71 -27.06 -33.70
N ALA A 308 -10.55 -27.44 -32.43
CA ALA A 308 -9.61 -28.50 -32.05
C ALA A 308 -9.92 -29.91 -32.61
N VAL A 309 -11.19 -30.20 -32.93
CA VAL A 309 -11.68 -31.60 -33.05
C VAL A 309 -12.15 -32.03 -34.44
N ALA A 310 -12.51 -31.09 -35.33
CA ALA A 310 -13.00 -31.39 -36.67
C ALA A 310 -12.02 -32.27 -37.46
N THR A 311 -12.52 -33.32 -38.08
CA THR A 311 -11.71 -34.30 -38.82
C THR A 311 -11.87 -34.17 -40.34
N SER A 312 -12.72 -33.27 -40.80
CA SER A 312 -12.90 -32.97 -42.21
C SER A 312 -13.20 -31.48 -42.44
N PHE A 313 -12.90 -31.01 -43.64
CA PHE A 313 -13.19 -29.64 -44.09
C PHE A 313 -13.36 -29.64 -45.61
N VAL A 314 -14.24 -28.79 -46.14
CA VAL A 314 -14.37 -28.57 -47.60
C VAL A 314 -13.90 -27.16 -47.92
N ASP A 315 -12.80 -27.08 -48.65
CA ASP A 315 -12.28 -25.83 -49.18
C ASP A 315 -12.99 -25.47 -50.48
N SER A 316 -13.85 -24.45 -50.41
CA SER A 316 -14.58 -23.92 -51.56
C SER A 316 -13.75 -23.00 -52.46
N GLY A 317 -12.51 -22.69 -52.10
CA GLY A 317 -11.61 -21.79 -52.84
C GLY A 317 -11.52 -20.37 -52.26
N THR A 318 -12.15 -20.10 -51.12
CA THR A 318 -11.99 -18.85 -50.37
C THR A 318 -10.57 -18.70 -49.81
N GLN A 319 -10.14 -17.44 -49.63
CA GLN A 319 -8.88 -17.08 -48.97
C GLN A 319 -9.20 -16.01 -47.93
N THR A 320 -8.69 -16.19 -46.73
CA THR A 320 -8.97 -15.30 -45.60
C THR A 320 -7.68 -15.06 -44.85
N GLY A 321 -7.16 -13.83 -44.81
CA GLY A 321 -6.03 -13.46 -43.95
C GLY A 321 -4.64 -13.60 -44.58
N ALA A 322 -3.62 -13.55 -43.71
CA ALA A 322 -2.21 -13.48 -44.08
C ALA A 322 -1.64 -14.83 -44.58
N PRO A 323 -0.58 -14.81 -45.40
CA PRO A 323 0.15 -16.02 -45.76
C PRO A 323 0.87 -16.65 -44.55
N LEU A 324 1.10 -17.96 -44.62
CA LEU A 324 1.83 -18.72 -43.61
C LEU A 324 3.26 -18.18 -43.45
N ALA A 325 3.65 -17.83 -42.23
CA ALA A 325 5.03 -17.53 -41.89
C ALA A 325 5.77 -18.82 -41.51
N GLU A 326 6.72 -19.25 -42.34
CA GLU A 326 7.53 -20.44 -42.06
C GLU A 326 8.77 -20.08 -41.24
N LEU A 327 8.79 -20.52 -39.98
CA LEU A 327 9.93 -20.38 -39.08
C LEU A 327 10.47 -21.77 -38.71
N THR A 328 11.79 -21.93 -38.70
CA THR A 328 12.47 -23.19 -38.30
C THR A 328 12.48 -23.41 -36.80
N THR A 329 12.46 -22.34 -36.03
CA THR A 329 12.37 -22.33 -34.56
C THR A 329 11.45 -21.19 -34.15
N LYS A 330 10.53 -21.46 -33.21
CA LYS A 330 9.63 -20.45 -32.68
C LYS A 330 9.71 -20.41 -31.17
N ILE A 331 10.17 -19.28 -30.63
CA ILE A 331 10.19 -18.99 -29.19
C ILE A 331 9.20 -17.86 -28.94
N ARG A 332 8.34 -18.03 -27.95
CA ARG A 332 7.30 -17.04 -27.59
C ARG A 332 7.28 -16.75 -26.10
N SER A 333 6.86 -15.54 -25.75
CA SER A 333 6.64 -15.14 -24.36
C SER A 333 5.44 -15.86 -23.75
N ARG A 334 5.46 -16.08 -22.44
CA ARG A 334 4.26 -16.47 -21.68
C ARG A 334 3.53 -15.21 -21.26
N LEU A 335 2.24 -15.14 -21.57
CA LEU A 335 1.38 -14.11 -21.01
C LEU A 335 1.10 -14.45 -19.55
N ASP A 336 1.26 -13.46 -18.69
CA ASP A 336 1.05 -13.56 -17.25
C ASP A 336 -0.26 -12.90 -16.83
N ALA A 337 -0.79 -13.29 -15.68
CA ALA A 337 -1.95 -12.62 -15.10
C ALA A 337 -1.48 -11.38 -14.31
N SER A 338 -2.14 -10.26 -14.53
CA SER A 338 -1.89 -9.04 -13.77
C SER A 338 -3.21 -8.39 -13.41
N LEU A 339 -3.25 -7.75 -12.24
CA LEU A 339 -4.32 -6.86 -11.84
C LEU A 339 -3.73 -5.47 -11.63
N VAL A 340 -4.14 -4.52 -12.47
CA VAL A 340 -3.88 -3.10 -12.28
C VAL A 340 -5.12 -2.46 -11.66
N VAL A 341 -4.95 -1.61 -10.65
CA VAL A 341 -6.04 -0.88 -10.00
C VAL A 341 -5.75 0.61 -10.11
N ASP A 342 -6.63 1.33 -10.80
CA ASP A 342 -6.39 2.73 -11.14
C ASP A 342 -6.54 3.69 -9.94
N PRO A 343 -5.81 4.81 -9.95
CA PRO A 343 -5.94 5.85 -8.93
C PRO A 343 -7.40 6.28 -8.68
N GLY A 344 -7.82 6.25 -7.41
CA GLY A 344 -9.18 6.62 -7.00
C GLY A 344 -10.16 5.45 -6.96
N ALA A 345 -9.79 4.26 -7.42
CA ALA A 345 -10.62 3.08 -7.29
C ALA A 345 -10.87 2.71 -5.82
N VAL A 346 -12.10 2.27 -5.53
CA VAL A 346 -12.53 1.82 -4.21
C VAL A 346 -12.96 0.36 -4.27
N LEU A 347 -12.22 -0.50 -3.57
CA LEU A 347 -12.50 -1.91 -3.41
C LEU A 347 -12.94 -2.20 -1.97
N LYS A 348 -14.09 -2.86 -1.85
CA LYS A 348 -14.67 -3.24 -0.56
C LYS A 348 -14.85 -4.73 -0.45
N SER A 349 -14.47 -5.28 0.69
CA SER A 349 -14.38 -6.72 0.90
C SER A 349 -15.07 -7.17 2.18
N GLN A 350 -15.56 -8.40 2.18
CA GLN A 350 -16.05 -9.08 3.37
C GLN A 350 -15.76 -10.57 3.30
N GLY A 351 -15.06 -11.13 4.29
CA GLY A 351 -14.73 -12.55 4.34
C GLY A 351 -13.94 -13.07 3.13
N SER A 352 -13.29 -12.17 2.39
CA SER A 352 -12.55 -12.41 1.15
C SER A 352 -11.14 -11.82 1.24
N ARG A 353 -10.22 -12.31 0.39
CA ARG A 353 -8.87 -11.76 0.21
C ARG A 353 -8.53 -11.56 -1.26
N ILE A 354 -7.51 -10.75 -1.51
CA ILE A 354 -6.79 -10.74 -2.80
C ILE A 354 -5.59 -11.68 -2.66
N GLU A 355 -5.45 -12.62 -3.58
CA GLU A 355 -4.35 -13.58 -3.59
C GLU A 355 -3.60 -13.52 -4.92
N VAL A 356 -2.35 -13.06 -4.88
CA VAL A 356 -1.44 -13.06 -6.01
C VAL A 356 -0.61 -14.33 -5.96
N ARG A 357 -0.80 -15.21 -6.93
CA ARG A 357 -0.07 -16.49 -7.01
C ARG A 357 1.15 -16.35 -7.91
N THR A 358 1.96 -17.39 -7.96
CA THR A 358 3.20 -17.47 -8.75
C THR A 358 3.04 -16.93 -10.17
N GLY A 359 3.93 -16.01 -10.56
CA GLY A 359 3.89 -15.25 -11.83
C GLY A 359 2.94 -14.04 -11.80
N GLY A 360 1.93 -14.05 -10.94
CA GLY A 360 0.93 -12.99 -10.86
C GLY A 360 1.52 -11.65 -10.43
N ASN A 361 0.89 -10.56 -10.88
CA ASN A 361 1.31 -9.20 -10.55
C ASN A 361 0.11 -8.38 -10.07
N LEU A 362 0.28 -7.61 -8.98
CA LEU A 362 -0.71 -6.64 -8.51
C LEU A 362 -0.11 -5.24 -8.49
N LEU A 363 -0.68 -4.33 -9.26
CA LEU A 363 -0.27 -2.92 -9.29
C LEU A 363 -1.43 -2.06 -8.79
N ALA A 364 -1.25 -1.40 -7.66
CA ALA A 364 -2.22 -0.45 -7.11
C ALA A 364 -1.48 0.83 -6.71
N GLU A 365 -1.29 1.72 -7.67
CA GLU A 365 -0.44 2.91 -7.54
C GLU A 365 -1.25 4.18 -7.75
N GLY A 366 -1.91 4.62 -6.69
CA GLY A 366 -2.69 5.84 -6.65
C GLY A 366 -1.85 7.11 -6.66
N THR A 367 -2.53 8.22 -6.38
CA THR A 367 -1.90 9.52 -6.12
C THR A 367 -2.36 10.06 -4.77
N GLN A 368 -1.67 11.08 -4.24
CA GLN A 368 -2.06 11.70 -2.97
C GLN A 368 -3.52 12.20 -2.96
N SER A 369 -4.00 12.72 -4.10
CA SER A 369 -5.37 13.20 -4.29
C SER A 369 -6.38 12.11 -4.63
N LEU A 370 -5.94 11.05 -5.32
CA LEU A 370 -6.76 9.92 -5.74
C LEU A 370 -6.10 8.61 -5.29
N PRO A 371 -6.13 8.30 -3.98
CA PRO A 371 -5.56 7.08 -3.46
C PRO A 371 -6.39 5.87 -3.89
N VAL A 372 -5.76 4.71 -4.05
CA VAL A 372 -6.49 3.44 -4.17
C VAL A 372 -6.93 2.99 -2.79
N VAL A 373 -8.18 2.58 -2.64
CA VAL A 373 -8.75 2.20 -1.34
C VAL A 373 -9.12 0.72 -1.32
N PHE A 374 -8.57 -0.03 -0.36
CA PHE A 374 -8.99 -1.38 0.00
C PHE A 374 -9.54 -1.37 1.42
N THR A 375 -10.82 -1.68 1.61
CA THR A 375 -11.45 -1.60 2.93
C THR A 375 -12.58 -2.60 3.14
N SER A 376 -13.13 -2.62 4.35
CA SER A 376 -14.32 -3.40 4.68
C SER A 376 -15.55 -2.95 3.90
N LEU A 377 -16.42 -3.91 3.57
CA LEU A 377 -17.77 -3.66 3.07
C LEU A 377 -18.60 -2.72 3.96
N ASN A 378 -18.29 -2.69 5.26
CA ASN A 378 -18.98 -1.88 6.27
C ASN A 378 -18.27 -0.54 6.55
N ASP A 379 -17.19 -0.21 5.83
CA ASP A 379 -16.52 1.07 5.99
C ASP A 379 -17.27 2.17 5.24
N PHE A 380 -17.84 3.12 5.98
CA PHE A 380 -18.66 4.20 5.42
C PHE A 380 -17.86 5.43 5.02
N ARG A 381 -16.55 5.46 5.26
CA ARG A 381 -15.67 6.60 4.92
C ARG A 381 -15.41 6.69 3.41
N TYR A 382 -15.53 5.58 2.71
CA TYR A 382 -15.22 5.46 1.29
C TYR A 382 -16.41 4.91 0.51
N GLY A 383 -16.58 5.38 -0.72
CA GLY A 383 -17.54 4.83 -1.69
C GLY A 383 -17.94 5.85 -2.74
N VAL A 384 -18.36 5.32 -3.89
CA VAL A 384 -18.68 6.04 -5.12
C VAL A 384 -19.91 5.39 -5.77
N GLY A 385 -20.38 5.88 -6.91
CA GLY A 385 -21.58 5.33 -7.57
C GLY A 385 -22.90 5.70 -6.86
N GLY A 386 -22.88 6.70 -5.98
CA GLY A 386 -24.09 7.29 -5.38
C GLY A 386 -24.29 7.08 -3.88
N THR A 387 -23.54 6.17 -3.25
CA THR A 387 -23.54 5.99 -1.79
C THR A 387 -22.25 5.34 -1.29
N SER A 388 -21.80 5.72 -0.10
CA SER A 388 -20.73 5.02 0.62
C SER A 388 -21.26 3.90 1.53
N ASP A 389 -22.57 3.82 1.72
CA ASP A 389 -23.25 2.71 2.39
C ASP A 389 -23.61 1.62 1.38
N THR A 390 -22.67 0.69 1.20
CA THR A 390 -22.72 -0.33 0.15
C THR A 390 -23.80 -1.38 0.42
N THR A 391 -24.25 -1.56 1.68
CA THR A 391 -25.24 -2.58 2.08
C THR A 391 -26.52 -2.01 2.71
N ASN A 392 -26.67 -0.67 2.72
CA ASN A 392 -27.76 0.05 3.40
C ASN A 392 -27.86 -0.31 4.90
N SER A 393 -26.71 -0.46 5.57
CA SER A 393 -26.61 -0.97 6.94
C SER A 393 -25.95 -0.01 7.92
N ARG A 394 -25.75 1.27 7.55
CA ARG A 394 -25.04 2.28 8.37
C ARG A 394 -25.51 2.40 9.81
N SER A 395 -26.80 2.20 10.08
CA SER A 395 -27.35 2.29 11.44
C SER A 395 -27.23 1.01 12.26
N SER A 396 -26.80 -0.10 11.66
CA SER A 396 -26.84 -1.44 12.28
C SER A 396 -25.50 -2.17 12.31
N ARG A 397 -24.51 -1.76 11.50
CA ARG A 397 -23.21 -2.43 11.40
C ARG A 397 -22.11 -1.42 11.13
N SER A 398 -20.98 -1.54 11.82
CA SER A 398 -19.75 -0.76 11.57
C SER A 398 -18.62 -1.67 11.11
N ALA A 399 -17.64 -1.11 10.41
CA ALA A 399 -16.41 -1.82 10.09
C ALA A 399 -15.65 -2.22 11.36
N ALA A 400 -15.09 -3.43 11.34
CA ALA A 400 -14.28 -3.99 12.41
C ALA A 400 -12.96 -4.56 11.86
N PRO A 401 -11.87 -4.58 12.65
CA PRO A 401 -10.67 -5.34 12.32
C PRO A 401 -11.03 -6.78 11.95
N GLY A 402 -10.39 -7.33 10.91
CA GLY A 402 -10.65 -8.70 10.45
C GLY A 402 -11.92 -8.89 9.62
N ASP A 403 -12.62 -7.82 9.21
CA ASP A 403 -13.80 -7.93 8.34
C ASP A 403 -13.48 -8.62 6.99
N TRP A 404 -12.23 -8.56 6.53
CA TRP A 404 -11.72 -9.24 5.35
C TRP A 404 -10.25 -9.67 5.51
N GLY A 405 -9.74 -10.52 4.61
CA GLY A 405 -8.46 -11.21 4.79
C GLY A 405 -7.21 -10.44 4.39
N GLY A 406 -7.31 -9.31 3.70
CA GLY A 406 -6.13 -8.59 3.22
C GLY A 406 -5.59 -9.06 1.86
N ILE A 407 -4.30 -8.82 1.64
CA ILE A 407 -3.58 -9.10 0.39
C ILE A 407 -2.47 -10.13 0.66
N PHE A 408 -2.52 -11.26 -0.04
CA PHE A 408 -1.47 -12.28 -0.03
C PHE A 408 -0.67 -12.22 -1.33
N VAL A 409 0.65 -12.01 -1.22
CA VAL A 409 1.60 -11.96 -2.32
C VAL A 409 2.49 -13.20 -2.24
N GLY A 410 2.22 -14.18 -3.10
CA GLY A 410 2.81 -15.51 -3.05
C GLY A 410 4.15 -15.66 -3.75
N HIS A 411 4.74 -16.85 -3.65
CA HIS A 411 6.07 -17.16 -4.17
C HIS A 411 6.25 -16.82 -5.65
N ALA A 412 7.33 -16.10 -5.98
CA ALA A 412 7.67 -15.62 -7.33
C ALA A 412 6.52 -14.84 -8.00
N SER A 413 5.79 -14.06 -7.22
CA SER A 413 4.84 -13.05 -7.68
C SER A 413 5.35 -11.66 -7.33
N SER A 414 4.67 -10.62 -7.81
CA SER A 414 5.01 -9.25 -7.45
C SER A 414 3.80 -8.41 -7.06
N ALA A 415 4.02 -7.41 -6.20
CA ALA A 415 3.04 -6.36 -5.97
C ALA A 415 3.69 -5.00 -5.70
N SER A 416 3.12 -3.94 -6.27
CA SER A 416 3.48 -2.55 -6.02
C SER A 416 2.26 -1.77 -5.53
N LEU A 417 2.35 -1.23 -4.32
CA LEU A 417 1.33 -0.43 -3.66
C LEU A 417 1.87 0.99 -3.45
N ASP A 418 1.28 1.99 -4.07
CA ASP A 418 1.65 3.39 -3.86
C ASP A 418 0.41 4.26 -3.62
N ASN A 419 0.47 5.15 -2.63
CA ASN A 419 -0.68 5.96 -2.20
C ASN A 419 -1.96 5.13 -1.96
N VAL A 420 -1.80 3.97 -1.33
CA VAL A 420 -2.88 3.04 -0.99
C VAL A 420 -3.43 3.32 0.40
N ARG A 421 -4.74 3.18 0.59
CA ARG A 421 -5.38 3.13 1.91
C ARG A 421 -5.96 1.74 2.13
N LEU A 422 -5.33 0.96 3.00
CA LEU A 422 -5.75 -0.38 3.39
C LEU A 422 -6.26 -0.35 4.84
N ALA A 423 -7.51 -0.80 5.05
CA ALA A 423 -8.12 -0.79 6.39
C ALA A 423 -8.99 -2.02 6.67
N TYR A 424 -9.14 -2.35 7.96
CA TYR A 424 -10.05 -3.39 8.45
C TYR A 424 -9.78 -4.80 7.90
N ALA A 425 -8.56 -5.06 7.45
CA ALA A 425 -8.12 -6.38 6.99
C ALA A 425 -7.70 -7.27 8.17
N GLY A 426 -6.97 -8.36 7.92
CA GLY A 426 -6.42 -9.22 8.98
C GLY A 426 -7.34 -10.37 9.42
N GLY A 427 -8.33 -10.73 8.60
CA GLY A 427 -9.42 -11.64 8.97
C GLY A 427 -9.33 -13.06 8.42
N THR A 428 -10.36 -13.84 8.74
CA THR A 428 -10.51 -15.24 8.30
C THR A 428 -11.19 -15.33 6.92
N THR A 429 -10.58 -16.06 5.99
CA THR A 429 -11.10 -16.24 4.63
C THR A 429 -11.07 -17.71 4.21
N ARG A 430 -11.85 -18.05 3.17
CA ARG A 430 -11.94 -19.43 2.67
C ARG A 430 -10.59 -19.88 2.08
N ILE A 431 -10.20 -21.12 2.34
CA ILE A 431 -9.11 -21.83 1.65
C ILE A 431 -9.64 -23.19 1.15
N GLU A 432 -8.84 -23.89 0.37
CA GLU A 432 -9.18 -25.22 -0.08
C GLU A 432 -9.38 -26.15 1.14
N GLY A 433 -10.59 -26.71 1.29
CA GLY A 433 -10.94 -27.61 2.38
C GLY A 433 -11.29 -26.95 3.73
N GLY A 434 -11.31 -25.61 3.85
CA GLY A 434 -11.72 -24.94 5.09
C GLY A 434 -11.47 -23.44 5.10
N PHE A 435 -10.91 -22.93 6.20
CA PHE A 435 -10.71 -21.50 6.47
C PHE A 435 -9.34 -21.24 7.10
N ALA A 436 -8.77 -20.09 6.81
CA ALA A 436 -7.55 -19.61 7.46
C ALA A 436 -7.57 -18.09 7.60
N SER A 437 -6.96 -17.60 8.67
CA SER A 437 -6.66 -16.19 8.88
C SER A 437 -5.39 -15.77 8.13
N PHE A 438 -5.39 -14.51 7.73
CA PHE A 438 -4.31 -13.88 6.99
C PHE A 438 -4.03 -12.51 7.58
N ASN A 439 -2.76 -12.12 7.60
CA ASN A 439 -2.39 -10.74 7.94
C ASN A 439 -2.94 -9.75 6.89
N PRO A 440 -3.10 -8.46 7.23
CA PRO A 440 -3.52 -7.43 6.28
C PRO A 440 -2.72 -7.44 4.98
N ILE A 441 -1.41 -7.65 5.08
CA ILE A 441 -0.50 -7.90 3.96
C ILE A 441 0.42 -9.08 4.32
N GLU A 442 0.50 -10.08 3.45
CA GLU A 442 1.47 -11.19 3.54
C GLU A 442 2.35 -11.22 2.28
N VAL A 443 3.67 -11.27 2.46
CA VAL A 443 4.66 -11.31 1.39
C VAL A 443 5.54 -12.56 1.53
N HIS A 444 5.42 -13.49 0.60
CA HIS A 444 6.07 -14.81 0.67
C HIS A 444 6.95 -15.04 -0.55
N GLN A 445 8.27 -14.91 -0.41
CA GLN A 445 9.26 -15.07 -1.48
C GLN A 445 8.85 -14.34 -2.77
N ALA A 446 8.51 -13.06 -2.61
CA ALA A 446 7.92 -12.23 -3.64
C ALA A 446 8.58 -10.86 -3.70
N ASP A 447 8.46 -10.20 -4.84
CA ASP A 447 8.90 -8.81 -5.01
C ASP A 447 7.78 -7.89 -4.52
N PHE A 448 8.03 -7.12 -3.47
CA PHE A 448 7.00 -6.28 -2.85
C PHE A 448 7.50 -4.86 -2.62
N ARG A 449 6.72 -3.90 -3.12
CA ARG A 449 6.90 -2.48 -2.85
C ARG A 449 5.64 -1.90 -2.24
N MET A 450 5.79 -1.13 -1.17
CA MET A 450 4.75 -0.29 -0.61
C MET A 450 5.33 1.08 -0.24
N ALA A 451 4.81 2.13 -0.88
CA ALA A 451 5.24 3.50 -0.66
C ALA A 451 4.07 4.46 -0.40
N ASN A 452 4.28 5.48 0.42
CA ASN A 452 3.32 6.58 0.67
C ASN A 452 1.91 6.12 1.06
N SER A 453 1.80 4.91 1.61
CA SER A 453 0.54 4.20 1.79
C SER A 453 0.18 4.12 3.27
N ARG A 454 -1.03 3.68 3.57
CA ARG A 454 -1.57 3.62 4.92
C ARG A 454 -2.21 2.27 5.20
N VAL A 455 -1.80 1.63 6.29
CA VAL A 455 -2.40 0.38 6.82
C VAL A 455 -2.92 0.65 8.24
N GLU A 456 -4.21 0.48 8.44
CA GLU A 456 -4.84 0.79 9.73
C GLU A 456 -6.01 -0.10 10.13
N LEU A 457 -6.37 -0.05 11.41
CA LEU A 457 -7.63 -0.61 11.95
C LEU A 457 -7.82 -2.08 11.59
N SER A 458 -6.74 -2.82 11.42
CA SER A 458 -6.76 -4.19 10.91
C SER A 458 -6.40 -5.20 12.00
N GLY A 459 -6.92 -6.42 11.85
CA GLY A 459 -6.66 -7.53 12.75
C GLY A 459 -5.23 -8.04 12.61
N ASP A 460 -4.83 -8.90 13.55
CA ASP A 460 -3.47 -9.42 13.65
C ASP A 460 -3.15 -10.57 12.67
N GLY A 461 -4.18 -11.18 12.07
CA GLY A 461 -4.07 -12.23 11.07
C GLY A 461 -3.99 -13.67 11.58
N VAL A 462 -4.10 -13.96 12.89
CA VAL A 462 -3.81 -15.32 13.43
C VAL A 462 -4.97 -16.02 14.16
N GLU A 463 -6.21 -15.57 13.98
CA GLU A 463 -7.37 -16.08 14.73
C GLU A 463 -7.67 -17.59 14.56
N ALA A 464 -7.55 -18.14 13.34
CA ALA A 464 -7.99 -19.50 13.04
C ALA A 464 -7.31 -20.11 11.80
N SER A 465 -7.06 -21.42 11.82
CA SER A 465 -6.74 -22.19 10.61
C SER A 465 -7.22 -23.63 10.70
N THR A 466 -7.84 -24.13 9.63
CA THR A 466 -8.22 -25.53 9.47
C THR A 466 -7.08 -26.40 8.91
N SER A 467 -5.95 -25.80 8.50
CA SER A 467 -4.79 -26.50 7.93
C SER A 467 -3.48 -25.94 8.48
N PRO A 468 -2.58 -26.77 9.04
CA PRO A 468 -1.30 -26.29 9.58
C PRO A 468 -0.43 -25.53 8.56
N THR A 469 -0.58 -25.82 7.27
CA THR A 469 0.20 -25.21 6.19
C THR A 469 -0.58 -24.19 5.36
N ARG A 470 -1.84 -23.92 5.71
CA ARG A 470 -2.77 -23.04 4.96
C ARG A 470 -2.80 -23.36 3.45
N VAL A 471 -2.70 -24.66 3.12
CA VAL A 471 -2.63 -25.19 1.75
C VAL A 471 -1.45 -24.63 0.96
N GLY A 472 -0.25 -24.67 1.56
CA GLY A 472 0.99 -24.22 0.91
C GLY A 472 1.29 -22.73 1.09
N ARG A 473 0.45 -21.99 1.82
CA ARG A 473 0.70 -20.58 2.19
C ARG A 473 1.57 -20.44 3.44
N GLY A 474 2.04 -21.54 4.03
CA GLY A 474 2.90 -21.54 5.22
C GLY A 474 2.15 -21.09 6.49
N THR A 475 2.85 -20.91 7.60
CA THR A 475 2.28 -20.34 8.83
C THR A 475 2.32 -18.81 8.79
N ASN A 476 1.66 -18.15 9.73
CA ASN A 476 1.81 -16.72 9.97
C ASN A 476 1.84 -16.41 11.48
N GLU A 477 2.13 -15.15 11.80
CA GLU A 477 2.26 -14.62 13.16
C GLU A 477 1.65 -13.21 13.22
N PRO A 478 1.28 -12.69 14.40
CA PRO A 478 0.65 -11.38 14.56
C PRO A 478 1.42 -10.26 13.85
N GLY A 479 0.75 -9.53 12.95
CA GLY A 479 1.36 -8.42 12.22
C GLY A 479 0.44 -7.74 11.21
N ALA A 480 0.68 -6.47 10.90
CA ALA A 480 0.01 -5.75 9.82
C ALA A 480 0.65 -6.09 8.46
N ILE A 481 1.98 -6.10 8.40
CA ILE A 481 2.76 -6.55 7.26
C ILE A 481 3.59 -7.76 7.68
N PHE A 482 3.31 -8.91 7.10
CA PHE A 482 4.00 -10.16 7.38
C PHE A 482 4.90 -10.56 6.21
N VAL A 483 6.16 -10.87 6.48
CA VAL A 483 7.19 -11.09 5.46
C VAL A 483 7.89 -12.41 5.71
N ARG A 484 7.98 -13.25 4.66
CA ARG A 484 8.70 -14.52 4.64
C ARG A 484 9.60 -14.65 3.42
N GLY A 485 10.90 -14.76 3.65
CA GLY A 485 11.91 -14.99 2.60
C GLY A 485 11.85 -14.01 1.45
N ALA A 486 11.58 -12.73 1.72
CA ALA A 486 11.43 -11.66 0.72
C ALA A 486 12.11 -10.37 1.23
N GLN A 487 12.56 -9.51 0.31
CA GLN A 487 13.18 -8.22 0.64
C GLN A 487 12.25 -7.07 0.24
N PRO A 488 11.22 -6.76 1.06
CA PRO A 488 10.25 -5.72 0.69
C PRO A 488 10.87 -4.32 0.73
N VAL A 489 10.33 -3.43 -0.09
CA VAL A 489 10.56 -1.98 -0.03
C VAL A 489 9.36 -1.33 0.65
N LEU A 490 9.56 -0.79 1.86
CA LEU A 490 8.55 -0.12 2.68
C LEU A 490 8.98 1.32 2.94
N LEU A 491 8.41 2.27 2.18
CA LEU A 491 8.85 3.68 2.19
C LEU A 491 7.74 4.67 2.54
N GLY A 492 7.96 5.51 3.55
CA GLY A 492 7.06 6.65 3.81
C GLY A 492 5.63 6.27 4.19
N ASN A 493 5.41 5.03 4.68
CA ASN A 493 4.07 4.54 4.97
C ASN A 493 3.59 4.96 6.37
N ARG A 494 2.28 5.00 6.58
CA ARG A 494 1.65 5.15 7.90
C ARG A 494 1.05 3.82 8.34
N ILE A 495 1.60 3.19 9.37
CA ILE A 495 1.14 1.89 9.89
C ILE A 495 0.66 2.11 11.31
N SER A 496 -0.65 2.09 11.53
CA SER A 496 -1.20 2.49 12.83
C SER A 496 -2.51 1.81 13.19
N ARG A 497 -2.75 1.60 14.50
CA ARG A 497 -4.03 1.06 15.01
C ARG A 497 -4.34 -0.35 14.49
N ASN A 498 -3.32 -1.19 14.32
CA ASN A 498 -3.49 -2.60 13.98
C ASN A 498 -3.31 -3.47 15.23
N GLU A 499 -4.02 -4.58 15.32
CA GLU A 499 -3.99 -5.45 16.52
C GLU A 499 -2.64 -6.17 16.68
N GLY A 500 -1.94 -6.47 15.58
CA GLY A 500 -0.61 -7.09 15.57
C GLY A 500 0.56 -6.08 15.51
N ALA A 501 1.79 -6.59 15.38
CA ALA A 501 2.98 -5.77 15.14
C ALA A 501 2.87 -4.94 13.85
N ALA A 502 3.55 -3.79 13.76
CA ALA A 502 3.56 -3.01 12.53
C ALA A 502 4.16 -3.81 11.36
N ILE A 503 5.32 -4.44 11.59
CA ILE A 503 5.98 -5.33 10.64
C ILE A 503 6.39 -6.61 11.39
N ASN A 504 6.16 -7.76 10.78
CA ASN A 504 6.63 -9.06 11.25
C ASN A 504 7.42 -9.75 10.12
N ILE A 505 8.72 -9.89 10.30
CA ILE A 505 9.65 -10.38 9.26
C ILE A 505 10.48 -11.53 9.83
N ASP A 506 10.78 -12.55 9.02
CA ASP A 506 11.76 -13.56 9.44
C ASP A 506 13.19 -13.07 9.24
N VAL A 507 14.10 -13.47 10.13
CA VAL A 507 15.50 -13.02 10.08
C VAL A 507 16.21 -13.33 8.74
N ASN A 508 15.79 -14.39 8.03
CA ASN A 508 16.36 -14.77 6.74
C ASN A 508 15.87 -13.88 5.57
N SER A 509 14.93 -12.97 5.80
CA SER A 509 14.53 -11.94 4.83
C SER A 509 15.45 -10.73 4.82
N LEU A 510 16.21 -10.48 5.89
CA LEU A 510 17.14 -9.34 6.02
C LEU A 510 18.53 -9.72 5.48
N THR A 511 18.67 -9.92 4.17
CA THR A 511 19.87 -10.45 3.49
C THR A 511 20.97 -9.37 3.29
N PRO A 512 22.21 -9.71 2.86
CA PRO A 512 23.24 -8.68 2.61
C PRO A 512 23.11 -8.01 1.23
N ASP A 513 22.13 -8.41 0.43
CA ASP A 513 21.94 -7.90 -0.94
C ASP A 513 21.47 -6.45 -0.90
N TYR A 514 22.01 -5.61 -1.79
CA TYR A 514 21.58 -4.23 -1.88
C TYR A 514 20.19 -4.15 -2.50
N VAL A 515 19.28 -3.47 -1.82
CA VAL A 515 17.90 -3.25 -2.28
C VAL A 515 17.64 -1.77 -2.34
N ASN A 516 17.30 -1.30 -3.53
CA ASN A 516 16.91 0.08 -3.81
C ASN A 516 15.41 0.15 -4.13
N ASP A 517 14.86 1.36 -4.10
CA ASP A 517 13.50 1.60 -4.56
C ASP A 517 13.42 1.48 -6.09
N PRO A 518 12.68 0.51 -6.66
CA PRO A 518 12.48 0.45 -8.11
C PRO A 518 11.55 1.55 -8.63
N GLY A 519 10.87 2.27 -7.72
CA GLY A 519 9.88 3.29 -8.04
C GLY A 519 8.54 2.69 -8.47
N ARG A 520 7.69 3.55 -9.03
CA ARG A 520 6.37 3.19 -9.55
C ARG A 520 6.48 2.37 -10.83
N MET A 521 5.60 1.39 -10.97
CA MET A 521 5.45 0.53 -12.16
C MET A 521 4.48 1.12 -13.19
N THR A 522 3.73 2.15 -12.81
CA THR A 522 2.75 2.87 -13.63
C THR A 522 2.96 4.38 -13.56
N GLY A 523 2.69 5.07 -14.66
CA GLY A 523 2.83 6.54 -14.74
C GLY A 523 4.26 7.03 -14.54
N ASP A 524 4.40 8.21 -13.92
CA ASP A 524 5.70 8.84 -13.68
C ASP A 524 6.54 8.07 -12.66
N LEU A 525 7.86 8.05 -12.91
CA LEU A 525 8.85 7.42 -12.06
C LEU A 525 8.88 8.10 -10.68
N GLY A 526 8.55 7.33 -9.63
CA GLY A 526 8.56 7.79 -8.24
C GLY A 526 9.61 7.07 -7.40
N VAL A 527 10.89 7.21 -7.75
CA VAL A 527 12.03 6.59 -7.05
C VAL A 527 12.51 7.48 -5.91
N SER A 528 12.84 6.89 -4.76
CA SER A 528 13.63 7.52 -3.70
C SER A 528 15.12 7.22 -3.89
N GLU A 529 15.94 8.23 -4.22
CA GLU A 529 17.39 8.06 -4.49
C GLU A 529 18.26 8.03 -3.22
N ASP A 530 17.70 8.34 -2.05
CA ASP A 530 18.45 8.56 -0.81
C ASP A 530 19.02 7.28 -0.16
N TYR A 531 18.62 6.09 -0.62
CA TYR A 531 18.88 4.82 0.08
C TYR A 531 19.57 3.74 -0.78
N LEU A 532 20.55 4.14 -1.59
CA LEU A 532 21.27 3.23 -2.50
C LEU A 532 22.14 2.18 -1.81
N GLU A 533 22.46 2.36 -0.52
CA GLU A 533 23.33 1.47 0.26
C GLU A 533 22.60 0.52 1.23
N ASN A 534 21.25 0.46 1.19
CA ASN A 534 20.46 -0.39 2.07
C ASN A 534 20.67 -1.89 1.77
N GLN A 535 20.81 -2.72 2.81
CA GLN A 535 20.98 -4.16 2.68
C GLN A 535 19.75 -4.93 3.19
N GLY A 536 19.22 -5.85 2.39
CA GLY A 536 18.03 -6.62 2.75
C GLY A 536 16.74 -5.84 2.52
N ALA A 537 15.74 -6.01 3.40
CA ALA A 537 14.51 -5.21 3.30
C ALA A 537 14.84 -3.71 3.39
N LEU A 538 14.17 -2.87 2.61
CA LEU A 538 14.33 -1.41 2.68
C LEU A 538 13.16 -0.83 3.47
N VAL A 539 13.37 -0.54 4.75
CA VAL A 539 12.35 0.06 5.62
C VAL A 539 12.80 1.47 5.97
N ARG A 540 12.23 2.51 5.32
CA ARG A 540 12.59 3.91 5.60
C ARG A 540 11.39 4.86 5.62
N ASN A 541 11.49 5.92 6.41
CA ASN A 541 10.51 6.99 6.59
C ASN A 541 9.10 6.56 7.01
N ASN A 542 8.95 5.33 7.50
CA ASN A 542 7.63 4.86 7.94
C ASN A 542 7.25 5.57 9.26
N ARG A 543 5.95 5.81 9.43
CA ARG A 543 5.36 6.40 10.63
C ARG A 543 4.50 5.36 11.34
N ILE A 544 4.90 4.97 12.55
CA ILE A 544 4.36 3.78 13.24
C ILE A 544 3.82 4.17 14.60
N SER A 545 2.55 3.86 14.88
CA SER A 545 1.95 4.21 16.18
C SER A 545 0.71 3.36 16.52
N SER A 546 0.49 3.07 17.79
CA SER A 546 -0.72 2.38 18.28
C SER A 546 -0.98 1.03 17.61
N ASN A 547 0.05 0.30 17.20
CA ASN A 547 -0.07 -1.11 16.81
C ASN A 547 0.12 -1.98 18.06
N GLY A 548 -0.17 -3.29 17.97
CA GLY A 548 0.15 -4.23 19.04
C GLY A 548 1.64 -4.23 19.40
N ILE A 549 2.51 -3.98 18.42
CA ILE A 549 3.93 -3.65 18.60
C ILE A 549 4.30 -2.53 17.63
N ASN A 550 4.81 -1.41 18.14
CA ASN A 550 5.26 -0.25 17.36
C ASN A 550 6.70 -0.42 16.88
N GLY A 551 6.93 -1.46 16.09
CA GLY A 551 8.25 -1.78 15.55
C GLY A 551 8.21 -2.95 14.56
N MET A 552 9.40 -3.40 14.17
CA MET A 552 9.59 -4.56 13.32
C MET A 552 9.97 -5.77 14.17
N VAL A 553 9.06 -6.71 14.31
CA VAL A 553 9.36 -8.00 14.94
C VAL A 553 10.20 -8.83 13.97
N VAL A 554 11.43 -9.14 14.38
CA VAL A 554 12.33 -10.04 13.66
C VAL A 554 12.28 -11.42 14.32
N ARG A 555 11.67 -12.37 13.61
CA ARG A 555 11.41 -13.71 14.15
C ARG A 555 12.69 -14.52 14.28
N GLY A 556 12.84 -15.16 15.44
CA GLY A 556 13.99 -16.01 15.78
C GLY A 556 13.99 -17.33 15.01
N GLN A 557 15.07 -17.58 14.27
CA GLN A 557 15.31 -18.83 13.53
C GLN A 557 16.82 -19.10 13.44
N THR A 558 17.20 -20.28 12.95
CA THR A 558 18.56 -20.52 12.48
C THR A 558 18.78 -19.82 11.14
N LEU A 559 19.87 -19.09 11.02
CA LEU A 559 20.27 -18.43 9.79
C LEU A 559 20.62 -19.45 8.70
N THR A 560 19.98 -19.31 7.54
CA THR A 560 20.31 -20.07 6.32
C THR A 560 21.06 -19.22 5.29
N THR A 561 21.13 -17.91 5.53
CA THR A 561 21.89 -16.91 4.76
C THR A 561 22.57 -15.94 5.72
N GLN A 562 23.44 -15.05 5.22
CA GLN A 562 23.91 -13.92 6.02
C GLN A 562 22.73 -12.97 6.28
N SER A 563 22.62 -12.44 7.50
CA SER A 563 21.63 -11.41 7.81
C SER A 563 22.30 -10.09 8.18
N VAL A 564 21.81 -8.97 7.63
CA VAL A 564 22.30 -7.61 7.88
C VAL A 564 21.13 -6.72 8.27
N TRP A 565 21.24 -6.04 9.41
CA TRP A 565 20.24 -5.09 9.87
C TRP A 565 20.86 -3.70 9.86
N ASP A 566 20.31 -2.79 9.06
CA ASP A 566 20.74 -1.40 8.95
C ASP A 566 19.57 -0.40 8.88
N ASP A 567 18.33 -0.86 9.10
CA ASP A 567 17.14 -0.01 9.20
C ASP A 567 17.12 0.77 10.52
N THR A 568 17.82 1.90 10.56
CA THR A 568 18.03 2.73 11.76
C THR A 568 16.80 3.54 12.20
N ASP A 569 15.79 3.67 11.36
CA ASP A 569 14.58 4.44 11.62
C ASP A 569 13.39 3.56 12.08
N ILE A 570 13.66 2.34 12.54
CA ILE A 570 12.67 1.45 13.14
C ILE A 570 13.27 0.60 14.25
N VAL A 571 12.51 0.42 15.33
CA VAL A 571 12.89 -0.49 16.41
C VAL A 571 12.75 -1.92 15.93
N HIS A 572 13.84 -2.69 15.99
CA HIS A 572 13.83 -4.14 15.77
C HIS A 572 13.48 -4.85 17.07
N VAL A 573 12.48 -5.73 17.07
CA VAL A 573 12.02 -6.47 18.24
C VAL A 573 12.32 -7.95 18.07
N VAL A 574 13.07 -8.53 18.99
CA VAL A 574 13.45 -9.94 18.98
C VAL A 574 12.80 -10.63 20.16
N GLN A 575 11.88 -11.55 19.88
CA GLN A 575 11.11 -12.27 20.91
C GLN A 575 11.61 -13.70 21.13
N ASP A 576 12.36 -14.24 20.16
CA ASP A 576 12.94 -15.58 20.20
C ASP A 576 14.43 -15.57 19.84
N THR A 577 15.15 -16.63 20.18
CA THR A 577 16.59 -16.73 19.89
C THR A 577 16.85 -16.83 18.38
N ILE A 578 17.71 -15.94 17.88
CA ILE A 578 18.30 -16.04 16.53
C ILE A 578 19.60 -16.82 16.63
N THR A 579 19.77 -17.85 15.81
CA THR A 579 20.99 -18.69 15.84
C THR A 579 21.78 -18.54 14.54
N SER A 580 23.00 -18.04 14.61
CA SER A 580 24.01 -18.20 13.56
C SER A 580 24.76 -19.51 13.82
N ASP A 581 24.58 -20.52 12.97
CA ASP A 581 25.33 -21.78 13.06
C ASP A 581 26.60 -21.77 12.18
N ASN A 582 27.32 -22.89 12.15
CA ASN A 582 28.48 -23.13 11.28
C ASN A 582 28.25 -22.59 9.85
N ILE A 583 29.23 -21.86 9.33
CA ILE A 583 29.20 -21.35 7.96
C ILE A 583 29.47 -22.51 7.01
N HIS A 584 28.45 -22.89 6.23
CA HIS A 584 28.58 -23.88 5.17
C HIS A 584 28.82 -23.24 3.80
N VAL A 585 28.02 -22.21 3.45
CA VAL A 585 28.17 -21.40 2.22
C VAL A 585 27.91 -19.93 2.55
N TYR A 586 26.83 -19.65 3.28
CA TYR A 586 26.46 -18.34 3.83
C TYR A 586 26.21 -18.49 5.34
N GLY A 587 26.32 -17.39 6.09
CA GLY A 587 26.04 -17.36 7.52
C GLY A 587 26.59 -16.11 8.20
N GLY A 588 26.08 -15.81 9.39
CA GLY A 588 26.47 -14.66 10.20
C GLY A 588 25.37 -13.60 10.29
N LEU A 589 25.27 -12.97 11.45
CA LEU A 589 24.40 -11.82 11.72
C LEU A 589 25.25 -10.56 11.85
N ARG A 590 24.86 -9.47 11.20
CA ARG A 590 25.51 -8.18 11.34
C ARG A 590 24.48 -7.09 11.66
N LEU A 591 24.67 -6.45 12.81
CA LEU A 591 23.92 -5.27 13.22
C LEU A 591 24.78 -4.05 12.95
N LYS A 592 24.27 -3.09 12.16
CA LYS A 592 25.00 -1.89 11.75
C LYS A 592 24.17 -0.66 12.09
N SER A 593 24.77 0.30 12.78
CA SER A 593 24.25 1.66 12.76
C SER A 593 24.75 2.43 11.54
N ALA A 594 24.11 3.56 11.26
CA ALA A 594 24.49 4.48 10.20
C ALA A 594 25.48 5.54 10.72
N ALA A 595 26.05 6.33 9.81
CA ALA A 595 26.98 7.41 10.17
C ALA A 595 26.32 8.55 10.97
N ASN A 596 24.98 8.63 10.94
CA ASN A 596 24.15 9.68 11.52
C ASN A 596 22.97 9.14 12.34
N GLU A 597 22.81 7.82 12.48
CA GLU A 597 21.65 7.23 13.18
C GLU A 597 22.03 5.91 13.87
N SER A 598 21.54 5.74 15.10
CA SER A 598 21.74 4.52 15.89
C SER A 598 20.78 3.42 15.45
N LEU A 599 21.23 2.16 15.45
CA LEU A 599 20.33 1.01 15.27
C LEU A 599 19.80 0.55 16.63
N VAL A 600 18.49 0.43 16.79
CA VAL A 600 17.87 0.01 18.05
C VAL A 600 17.27 -1.38 17.93
N VAL A 601 17.72 -2.29 18.80
CA VAL A 601 17.20 -3.65 18.93
C VAL A 601 16.73 -3.90 20.35
N LYS A 602 15.48 -4.32 20.50
CA LYS A 602 14.87 -4.66 21.79
C LYS A 602 14.59 -6.15 21.89
N PHE A 603 14.96 -6.75 23.02
CA PHE A 603 14.83 -8.17 23.30
C PHE A 603 13.78 -8.43 24.38
N GLY A 604 12.92 -9.42 24.18
CA GLY A 604 11.96 -9.86 25.20
C GLY A 604 10.56 -10.09 24.64
N GLY A 605 9.64 -10.49 25.52
CA GLY A 605 8.28 -10.90 25.18
C GLY A 605 7.72 -11.88 26.20
N SER A 606 6.52 -12.41 25.97
CA SER A 606 5.72 -13.12 26.97
C SER A 606 6.00 -14.63 27.12
N GLY A 607 7.17 -15.18 26.71
CA GLY A 607 7.34 -16.65 26.76
C GLY A 607 8.74 -17.27 26.66
N SER A 608 9.74 -16.61 26.07
CA SER A 608 11.07 -17.19 25.82
C SER A 608 12.18 -16.19 26.17
N VAL A 609 13.38 -16.71 26.49
CA VAL A 609 14.58 -15.85 26.50
C VAL A 609 14.97 -15.56 25.05
N ALA A 610 14.71 -14.33 24.61
CA ALA A 610 15.22 -13.82 23.34
C ALA A 610 16.73 -13.61 23.41
N GLY A 611 17.43 -13.74 22.28
CA GLY A 611 18.87 -13.54 22.24
C GLY A 611 19.50 -13.83 20.89
N LEU A 612 20.81 -13.57 20.81
CA LEU A 612 21.63 -13.85 19.64
C LEU A 612 22.61 -14.96 20.02
N ASN A 613 22.59 -16.06 19.28
CA ASN A 613 23.41 -17.23 19.55
C ASN A 613 24.33 -17.53 18.35
N ALA A 614 25.63 -17.53 18.56
CA ALA A 614 26.62 -17.97 17.57
C ALA A 614 27.13 -19.36 17.96
N THR A 615 26.74 -20.40 17.23
CA THR A 615 27.12 -21.79 17.52
C THR A 615 28.27 -22.26 16.65
N GLY A 616 28.90 -23.36 17.05
CA GLY A 616 29.76 -24.12 16.14
C GLY A 616 29.91 -25.57 16.57
N THR A 617 29.62 -26.50 15.66
CA THR A 617 29.79 -27.94 15.93
C THR A 617 31.23 -28.38 15.60
N PRO A 618 31.91 -29.10 16.51
CA PRO A 618 33.20 -29.71 16.20
C PRO A 618 33.05 -30.74 15.08
N LEU A 619 33.71 -30.50 13.95
CA LEU A 619 33.80 -31.43 12.81
C LEU A 619 35.28 -31.64 12.46
N ASP A 620 35.64 -32.84 11.99
CA ASP A 620 37.03 -33.32 11.83
C ASP A 620 37.84 -32.69 10.67
N TYR A 621 37.39 -31.57 10.11
CA TYR A 621 38.11 -30.86 9.03
C TYR A 621 38.61 -29.48 9.49
N SER A 622 39.83 -29.11 9.07
CA SER A 622 40.55 -27.93 9.56
C SER A 622 40.04 -26.58 9.03
N SER A 623 39.21 -26.56 7.98
CA SER A 623 38.68 -25.34 7.36
C SER A 623 37.31 -24.90 7.90
N ARG A 624 36.88 -25.38 9.08
CA ARG A 624 35.58 -25.03 9.66
C ARG A 624 35.55 -23.58 10.14
N ILE A 625 34.47 -22.86 9.83
CA ILE A 625 34.15 -21.54 10.39
C ILE A 625 32.82 -21.68 11.16
N GLY A 626 32.83 -21.33 12.45
CA GLY A 626 31.62 -21.30 13.28
C GLY A 626 30.68 -20.15 12.89
N GLY A 627 29.51 -20.08 13.50
CA GLY A 627 28.62 -18.93 13.36
C GLY A 627 29.24 -17.63 13.88
N SER A 628 28.71 -16.50 13.42
CA SER A 628 29.23 -15.18 13.80
C SER A 628 28.11 -14.18 14.05
N VAL A 629 28.33 -13.30 15.03
CA VAL A 629 27.50 -12.12 15.28
C VAL A 629 28.43 -10.93 15.33
N GLN A 630 28.16 -9.92 14.52
CA GLN A 630 28.91 -8.68 14.42
C GLN A 630 28.00 -7.52 14.83
N ILE A 631 28.47 -6.71 15.78
CA ILE A 631 27.79 -5.49 16.21
C ILE A 631 28.72 -4.33 15.84
N ILE A 632 28.28 -3.49 14.92
CA ILE A 632 29.10 -2.44 14.30
C ILE A 632 28.41 -1.10 14.55
N GLY A 633 28.78 -0.45 15.64
CA GLY A 633 28.39 0.92 15.93
C GLY A 633 29.35 1.92 15.30
N GLN A 634 28.82 2.98 14.69
CA GLN A 634 29.59 4.17 14.33
C GLN A 634 29.86 5.03 15.57
N PRO A 635 30.93 5.85 15.58
CA PRO A 635 31.13 6.85 16.63
C PRO A 635 29.88 7.73 16.81
N ASN A 636 29.46 7.94 18.07
CA ASN A 636 28.25 8.68 18.50
C ASN A 636 26.90 8.04 18.14
N PHE A 637 26.86 7.13 17.17
CA PHE A 637 25.67 6.40 16.78
C PHE A 637 25.85 4.90 17.04
N PRO A 638 25.78 4.44 18.31
CA PRO A 638 25.98 3.03 18.64
C PRO A 638 24.85 2.16 18.11
N VAL A 639 25.08 0.84 18.08
CA VAL A 639 23.99 -0.13 18.08
C VAL A 639 23.51 -0.26 19.53
N VAL A 640 22.24 0.04 19.78
CA VAL A 640 21.62 -0.06 21.10
C VAL A 640 20.87 -1.38 21.22
N LEU A 641 21.25 -2.20 22.19
CA LEU A 641 20.58 -3.45 22.54
C LEU A 641 19.94 -3.28 23.92
N THR A 642 18.62 -3.41 24.03
CA THR A 642 17.91 -3.21 25.31
C THR A 642 16.70 -4.14 25.46
N SER A 643 15.96 -4.00 26.55
CA SER A 643 14.73 -4.74 26.84
C SER A 643 13.57 -4.28 25.97
N PHE A 644 12.64 -5.18 25.66
CA PHE A 644 11.37 -4.86 25.00
C PHE A 644 10.55 -3.80 25.74
N ALA A 645 10.63 -3.78 27.07
CA ALA A 645 9.91 -2.83 27.93
C ALA A 645 10.71 -1.54 28.24
N ASP A 646 11.87 -1.32 27.61
CA ASP A 646 12.65 -0.09 27.82
C ASP A 646 12.15 1.03 26.91
N ASP A 647 11.48 2.03 27.49
CA ASP A 647 11.00 3.20 26.75
C ASP A 647 11.99 4.38 26.75
N SER A 648 13.19 4.22 27.31
CA SER A 648 14.21 5.29 27.31
C SER A 648 14.89 5.47 25.95
N VAL A 649 14.79 4.47 25.07
CA VAL A 649 15.37 4.47 23.73
C VAL A 649 14.32 4.07 22.69
N GLY A 650 14.28 4.80 21.58
CA GLY A 650 13.36 4.57 20.46
C GLY A 650 14.06 4.74 19.12
N ALA A 651 13.38 4.37 18.05
CA ALA A 651 13.81 4.59 16.68
C ALA A 651 12.59 4.90 15.81
N GLY A 652 12.75 5.79 14.84
CA GLY A 652 11.67 6.25 13.98
C GLY A 652 10.66 7.16 14.67
N PHE A 653 9.60 7.48 13.92
CA PHE A 653 8.58 8.44 14.35
C PHE A 653 7.17 7.85 14.30
N GLY A 654 6.31 8.31 15.21
CA GLY A 654 4.88 8.09 15.21
C GLY A 654 4.17 8.91 14.13
N VAL A 655 2.89 8.59 13.91
CA VAL A 655 2.04 9.36 12.96
C VAL A 655 1.79 10.80 13.41
N ASP A 656 2.05 11.10 14.68
CA ASP A 656 2.01 12.42 15.31
C ASP A 656 3.35 13.17 15.21
N GLY A 657 4.36 12.58 14.59
CA GLY A 657 5.69 13.19 14.41
C GLY A 657 6.59 13.09 15.64
N LYS A 658 6.16 12.42 16.72
CA LYS A 658 7.01 12.18 17.90
C LYS A 658 7.89 10.96 17.69
N VAL A 659 9.05 10.92 18.33
CA VAL A 659 9.89 9.71 18.30
C VAL A 659 9.19 8.53 18.98
N SER A 660 9.32 7.34 18.39
CA SER A 660 8.65 6.13 18.85
C SER A 660 9.44 5.44 19.96
N PHE A 661 9.14 5.78 21.21
CA PHE A 661 9.72 5.17 22.41
C PHE A 661 8.95 3.93 22.88
N ASP A 662 7.63 4.06 22.94
CA ASP A 662 6.69 3.04 23.42
C ASP A 662 6.50 1.94 22.36
N THR A 663 7.39 0.96 22.41
CA THR A 663 7.45 -0.13 21.43
C THR A 663 6.39 -1.20 21.70
N ASP A 664 6.06 -1.46 22.96
CA ASP A 664 5.12 -2.51 23.38
C ASP A 664 3.69 -1.99 23.57
N GLY A 665 3.45 -0.69 23.40
CA GLY A 665 2.13 -0.07 23.46
C GLY A 665 1.57 0.01 24.87
N ASN A 666 2.40 -0.14 25.91
CA ASN A 666 1.97 -0.11 27.31
C ASN A 666 1.87 1.32 27.89
N GLY A 667 2.23 2.33 27.08
CA GLY A 667 2.36 3.73 27.48
C GLY A 667 3.75 4.01 28.07
N VAL A 668 4.38 5.12 27.65
CA VAL A 668 5.75 5.49 28.07
C VAL A 668 5.94 5.35 29.59
N SER A 669 6.80 4.42 29.99
CA SER A 669 7.11 4.13 31.40
C SER A 669 7.93 5.26 32.03
N GLY A 670 7.25 6.27 32.57
CA GLY A 670 7.88 7.30 33.38
C GLY A 670 7.08 8.59 33.51
N ASP A 671 6.81 8.96 34.75
CA ASP A 671 6.35 10.31 35.13
C ASP A 671 7.38 11.35 34.63
N GLY A 672 7.07 12.06 33.55
CA GLY A 672 7.90 13.16 33.05
C GLY A 672 9.36 12.82 32.68
N SER A 673 9.66 11.56 32.32
CA SER A 673 10.99 11.17 31.81
C SER A 673 11.41 12.07 30.65
N ILE A 674 12.60 12.66 30.75
CA ILE A 674 13.14 13.53 29.71
C ILE A 674 13.43 12.67 28.47
N THR A 675 12.77 12.98 27.37
CA THR A 675 13.03 12.37 26.06
C THR A 675 14.46 12.69 25.60
N VAL A 676 15.24 11.64 25.33
CA VAL A 676 16.58 11.74 24.72
C VAL A 676 16.49 11.27 23.27
N LEU A 677 16.72 12.18 22.35
CA LEU A 677 16.74 11.97 20.91
C LEU A 677 18.12 11.48 20.46
N PRO A 678 18.24 10.79 19.31
CA PRO A 678 19.53 10.54 18.68
C PRO A 678 20.29 11.86 18.45
N PHE A 679 21.57 11.91 18.82
CA PHE A 679 22.40 13.10 18.74
C PHE A 679 23.78 12.78 18.16
N GLY A 680 24.37 13.76 17.48
CA GLY A 680 25.67 13.70 16.83
C GLY A 680 26.84 14.08 17.76
N PRO A 681 28.04 14.29 17.21
CA PRO A 681 29.16 14.83 17.99
C PRO A 681 28.88 16.25 18.46
N GLU A 682 29.27 16.55 19.70
CA GLU A 682 29.43 17.91 20.21
C GLU A 682 30.26 18.76 19.23
N VAL A 683 29.75 19.94 18.89
CA VAL A 683 30.45 20.95 18.11
C VAL A 683 30.31 22.32 18.79
N ASP A 684 31.36 22.71 19.53
CA ASP A 684 31.46 24.03 20.15
C ASP A 684 31.37 25.18 19.11
N ARG A 685 30.28 25.95 19.10
CA ARG A 685 30.08 27.12 18.20
C ARG A 685 30.14 28.47 18.93
N GLY A 686 31.08 28.59 19.87
CA GLY A 686 31.19 29.79 20.71
C GLY A 686 30.06 29.81 21.74
N THR A 687 29.24 30.87 21.78
CA THR A 687 28.12 30.93 22.74
C THR A 687 26.83 30.32 22.21
N LEU A 688 26.78 29.86 20.95
CA LEU A 688 25.64 29.10 20.43
C LEU A 688 25.77 27.66 20.92
N ILE A 689 24.86 27.27 21.80
CA ILE A 689 24.75 25.92 22.36
C ILE A 689 23.55 25.21 21.74
N ASP A 690 23.60 23.89 21.60
CA ASP A 690 22.49 23.11 21.04
C ASP A 690 22.36 21.76 21.74
N ASN A 691 21.44 20.92 21.31
CA ASN A 691 21.24 19.60 21.91
C ASN A 691 21.86 18.46 21.09
N ASP A 692 22.78 18.76 20.16
CA ASP A 692 23.45 17.84 19.25
C ASP A 692 22.53 17.00 18.34
N VAL A 693 21.23 17.22 18.32
CA VAL A 693 20.30 16.51 17.41
C VAL A 693 20.55 16.99 15.97
N ASP A 694 20.42 16.12 14.97
CA ASP A 694 20.57 16.55 13.58
C ASP A 694 19.58 17.69 13.28
N ILE A 695 20.08 18.74 12.63
CA ILE A 695 19.33 19.96 12.36
C ILE A 695 18.04 19.74 11.58
N ASN A 696 17.90 18.65 10.82
CA ASN A 696 16.69 18.30 10.07
C ASN A 696 15.75 17.36 10.83
N THR A 697 16.12 16.96 12.06
CA THR A 697 15.37 16.03 12.88
C THR A 697 14.43 16.78 13.84
N PRO A 698 13.12 16.46 13.86
CA PRO A 698 12.21 17.01 14.86
C PRO A 698 12.73 16.81 16.29
N GLY A 699 12.90 17.92 17.00
CA GLY A 699 13.47 17.99 18.34
C GLY A 699 14.89 18.58 18.41
N PHE A 700 15.52 18.95 17.28
CA PHE A 700 16.67 19.86 17.33
C PHE A 700 16.30 21.17 18.03
N PHE A 701 17.16 21.63 18.94
CA PHE A 701 17.00 22.89 19.66
C PHE A 701 18.36 23.50 19.94
N SER A 702 18.54 24.75 19.50
CA SER A 702 19.71 25.60 19.76
C SER A 702 19.32 26.90 20.46
N PHE A 703 20.28 27.50 21.16
CA PHE A 703 20.09 28.74 21.91
C PHE A 703 21.41 29.52 22.04
N GLN A 704 21.37 30.84 21.81
CA GLN A 704 22.52 31.71 22.05
C GLN A 704 22.23 32.73 23.16
N PRO A 705 22.65 32.47 24.42
CA PRO A 705 22.45 33.42 25.51
C PRO A 705 23.30 34.69 25.34
N SER A 706 22.69 35.82 25.65
CA SER A 706 23.30 37.12 25.87
C SER A 706 23.58 37.37 27.37
N ALA A 707 24.05 38.57 27.73
CA ALA A 707 24.36 38.89 29.13
C ALA A 707 23.14 38.68 30.04
N GLY A 708 23.34 38.15 31.24
CA GLY A 708 22.22 37.82 32.12
C GLY A 708 21.37 36.62 31.67
N GLY A 709 21.81 35.87 30.65
CA GLY A 709 21.13 34.68 30.13
C GLY A 709 19.90 34.99 29.28
N ASN A 710 19.78 36.24 28.81
CA ASN A 710 18.67 36.69 27.97
C ASN A 710 18.84 36.22 26.52
N ALA A 711 17.78 36.19 25.73
CA ALA A 711 17.82 36.10 24.28
C ALA A 711 16.73 36.98 23.66
N THR A 712 16.98 37.49 22.46
CA THR A 712 16.02 38.29 21.70
C THR A 712 15.89 37.69 20.30
N PHE A 713 14.80 37.99 19.59
CA PHE A 713 14.58 37.54 18.22
C PHE A 713 15.81 37.78 17.32
N GLY A 714 16.23 36.74 16.59
CA GLY A 714 17.46 36.77 15.78
C GLY A 714 18.72 36.35 16.53
N ALA A 715 18.61 35.87 17.78
CA ALA A 715 19.71 35.31 18.57
C ALA A 715 19.99 33.82 18.25
N ASN A 716 19.65 33.33 17.05
CA ASN A 716 19.91 31.93 16.65
C ASN A 716 19.27 30.90 17.60
N ALA A 717 18.03 31.12 18.06
CA ALA A 717 17.29 30.15 18.87
C ALA A 717 16.48 29.20 17.98
N GLY A 718 17.21 28.38 17.21
CA GLY A 718 16.64 27.54 16.17
C GLY A 718 16.03 26.24 16.70
N ILE A 719 14.82 25.92 16.25
CA ILE A 719 14.18 24.61 16.45
C ILE A 719 13.89 23.88 15.15
N THR A 720 13.85 22.56 15.20
CA THR A 720 13.22 21.75 14.15
C THR A 720 12.03 21.01 14.72
N ALA A 721 10.85 21.20 14.13
CA ALA A 721 9.61 20.66 14.64
C ALA A 721 8.63 20.34 13.50
N GLN A 722 7.92 19.22 13.63
CA GLN A 722 6.89 18.82 12.69
C GLN A 722 5.58 19.54 13.04
N GLY A 723 5.17 20.48 12.19
CA GLY A 723 3.86 21.10 12.27
C GLY A 723 2.78 20.28 11.59
N THR A 724 1.54 20.74 11.70
CA THR A 724 0.40 20.11 11.03
C THR A 724 0.46 20.27 9.51
N SER A 725 1.06 21.35 9.01
CA SER A 725 1.10 21.66 7.57
C SER A 725 2.47 21.46 6.92
N GLN A 726 3.56 21.59 7.69
CA GLN A 726 4.94 21.52 7.19
C GLN A 726 5.94 21.10 8.26
N LEU A 727 7.16 20.75 7.86
CA LEU A 727 8.30 20.59 8.75
C LEU A 727 9.04 21.93 8.86
N PHE A 728 9.17 22.45 10.07
CA PHE A 728 10.02 23.61 10.36
C PHE A 728 11.43 23.12 10.62
N VAL A 729 12.42 23.61 9.88
CA VAL A 729 13.82 23.20 9.99
C VAL A 729 14.65 24.39 10.42
N ASN A 730 15.29 24.29 11.60
CA ASN A 730 16.11 25.34 12.20
C ASN A 730 15.44 26.73 12.19
N SER A 731 14.17 26.78 12.57
CA SER A 731 13.38 28.01 12.62
C SER A 731 13.67 28.74 13.92
N ASP A 732 14.01 30.03 13.84
CA ASP A 732 14.15 30.90 15.00
C ASP A 732 12.76 31.34 15.47
N VAL A 733 12.38 30.96 16.69
CA VAL A 733 11.01 31.09 17.20
C VAL A 733 10.94 31.72 18.58
N ILE A 734 12.09 31.95 19.25
CA ILE A 734 12.12 32.69 20.51
C ILE A 734 12.19 34.18 20.19
N PHE A 735 11.08 34.88 20.43
CA PHE A 735 11.00 36.31 20.19
C PHE A 735 11.67 37.12 21.31
N ASP A 736 11.43 36.74 22.56
CA ASP A 736 12.09 37.33 23.73
C ASP A 736 12.19 36.33 24.88
N PHE A 737 13.35 36.27 25.52
CA PHE A 737 13.59 35.48 26.72
C PHE A 737 14.41 36.30 27.69
N THR A 738 13.81 36.71 28.80
CA THR A 738 14.40 37.73 29.68
C THR A 738 14.40 37.30 31.14
N ASN A 739 15.51 37.59 31.83
CA ASN A 739 15.71 37.30 33.25
C ASN A 739 15.72 38.60 34.06
N TYR A 740 14.70 38.80 34.89
CA TYR A 740 14.50 39.98 35.71
C TYR A 740 14.69 39.68 37.20
N ILE A 741 15.09 40.71 37.94
CA ILE A 741 15.10 40.76 39.40
C ILE A 741 14.20 41.88 39.88
N ASP A 742 13.27 41.58 40.78
CA ASP A 742 12.51 42.57 41.55
C ASP A 742 13.01 42.56 43.00
N ILE A 743 13.35 43.74 43.55
CA ILE A 743 13.86 43.92 44.92
C ILE A 743 12.91 44.76 45.79
N GLY A 744 11.69 45.05 45.33
CA GLY A 744 10.76 46.01 45.96
C GLY A 744 9.27 45.65 45.82
N PRO A 745 8.35 46.62 45.93
CA PRO A 745 6.93 46.37 45.66
C PRO A 745 6.72 46.09 44.16
N ASN A 746 5.92 45.06 43.86
CA ASN A 746 5.62 44.54 42.52
C ASN A 746 5.53 45.64 41.43
N GLY A 747 6.25 45.46 40.32
CA GLY A 747 6.18 46.33 39.12
C GLY A 747 7.40 47.24 38.92
N ASN A 748 8.57 46.94 39.49
CA ASN A 748 9.81 47.69 39.24
C ASN A 748 11.01 46.76 38.99
N ALA A 749 10.77 45.62 38.33
CA ALA A 749 11.81 44.66 38.06
C ALA A 749 12.83 45.20 37.04
N PHE A 750 14.10 44.79 37.17
CA PHE A 750 15.17 45.15 36.23
C PHE A 750 15.84 43.90 35.67
N GLU A 751 16.26 43.96 34.41
CA GLU A 751 16.96 42.85 33.76
C GLU A 751 18.35 42.63 34.35
N LEU A 752 18.74 41.37 34.53
CA LEU A 752 20.11 41.01 34.88
C LEU A 752 21.14 41.55 33.88
N ALA A 753 20.79 41.57 32.60
CA ALA A 753 21.61 42.10 31.51
C ALA A 753 21.99 43.58 31.69
N ASN A 754 21.15 44.35 32.40
CA ASN A 754 21.33 45.78 32.63
C ASN A 754 22.09 46.09 33.94
N THR A 755 22.55 45.06 34.65
CA THR A 755 23.36 45.20 35.86
C THR A 755 24.85 45.30 35.55
N THR A 756 25.73 45.37 36.57
CA THR A 756 27.18 45.38 36.33
C THR A 756 27.65 44.00 35.93
N ILE A 757 27.97 43.81 34.65
CA ILE A 757 28.50 42.54 34.12
C ILE A 757 29.96 42.36 34.54
N THR A 758 30.24 41.30 35.31
CA THR A 758 31.61 40.91 35.70
C THR A 758 32.17 39.83 34.78
N ARG A 759 31.29 39.06 34.11
CA ARG A 759 31.65 38.10 33.07
C ARG A 759 30.64 38.14 31.92
N PRO A 760 31.05 38.52 30.69
CA PRO A 760 30.19 38.41 29.52
C PRO A 760 29.90 36.93 29.21
N PRO A 761 28.85 36.62 28.43
CA PRO A 761 28.53 35.25 28.04
C PRO A 761 29.77 34.51 27.51
N THR A 762 30.14 33.44 28.20
CA THR A 762 31.35 32.66 27.91
C THR A 762 31.00 31.18 27.93
N LEU A 763 31.33 30.45 26.86
CA LEU A 763 31.30 28.99 26.84
C LEU A 763 32.37 28.45 27.81
N VAL A 764 31.98 27.59 28.75
CA VAL A 764 32.88 27.07 29.80
C VAL A 764 33.10 25.57 29.73
N SER A 765 32.18 24.85 29.10
CA SER A 765 32.25 23.44 28.75
C SER A 765 31.28 23.18 27.58
N PRO A 766 31.32 21.99 26.94
CA PRO A 766 30.31 21.56 25.97
C PRO A 766 28.90 21.94 26.41
N ASP A 767 28.17 22.60 25.51
CA ASP A 767 26.81 23.10 25.69
C ASP A 767 26.52 23.90 26.97
N LEU A 768 27.51 24.55 27.59
CA LEU A 768 27.33 25.34 28.81
C LEU A 768 27.92 26.74 28.68
N VAL A 769 27.04 27.74 28.66
CA VAL A 769 27.40 29.16 28.66
C VAL A 769 27.09 29.81 29.99
N VAL A 770 28.03 30.63 30.47
CA VAL A 770 27.95 31.32 31.75
C VAL A 770 28.05 32.82 31.57
N SER A 771 27.20 33.57 32.28
CA SER A 771 27.32 35.03 32.47
C SER A 771 27.26 35.37 33.96
N GLU A 772 28.03 36.37 34.39
CA GLU A 772 28.11 36.79 35.80
C GLU A 772 28.05 38.30 35.93
N GLY A 773 27.53 38.78 37.06
CA GLY A 773 27.47 40.20 37.36
C GLY A 773 27.08 40.49 38.80
N THR A 774 26.80 41.77 39.06
CA THR A 774 26.42 42.26 40.38
C THR A 774 25.34 43.33 40.31
N PHE A 775 24.48 43.37 41.34
CA PHE A 775 23.54 44.46 41.60
C PHE A 775 23.48 44.78 43.10
N THR A 776 22.82 45.88 43.46
CA THR A 776 22.60 46.27 44.86
C THR A 776 21.22 45.81 45.32
N GLY A 777 21.17 44.97 46.35
CA GLY A 777 19.94 44.45 46.94
C GLY A 777 19.19 45.49 47.78
N ASN A 778 17.95 45.16 48.20
CA ASN A 778 17.05 46.08 48.91
C ASN A 778 17.55 46.53 50.29
N ASN A 779 18.50 45.78 50.84
CA ASN A 779 19.17 46.04 52.11
C ASN A 779 20.54 46.71 51.93
N ASN A 780 20.85 47.21 50.72
CA ASN A 780 22.12 47.80 50.30
C ASN A 780 23.32 46.82 50.27
N ALA A 781 23.09 45.51 50.37
CA ALA A 781 24.15 44.53 50.15
C ALA A 781 24.47 44.38 48.65
N VAL A 782 25.72 44.07 48.32
CA VAL A 782 26.08 43.67 46.95
C VAL A 782 25.67 42.22 46.76
N VAL A 783 24.85 41.97 45.74
CA VAL A 783 24.45 40.62 45.33
C VAL A 783 25.23 40.26 44.07
N ARG A 784 25.93 39.12 44.13
CA ARG A 784 26.65 38.51 43.02
C ARG A 784 25.72 37.49 42.38
N TRP A 785 25.58 37.57 41.06
CA TRP A 785 24.77 36.62 40.30
C TRP A 785 25.64 35.89 39.27
N ARG A 786 25.28 34.62 39.06
CA ARG A 786 25.84 33.75 38.04
C ARG A 786 24.68 33.02 37.38
N ILE A 787 24.57 33.12 36.07
CA ILE A 787 23.57 32.40 35.30
C ILE A 787 24.23 31.42 34.34
N GLU A 788 23.70 30.20 34.31
CA GLU A 788 24.18 29.09 33.51
C GLU A 788 23.07 28.63 32.55
N SER A 789 23.28 28.81 31.26
CA SER A 789 22.40 28.30 30.21
C SER A 789 23.06 27.09 29.58
N ARG A 790 22.32 25.96 29.53
CA ARG A 790 22.86 24.69 29.04
C ARG A 790 21.85 23.81 28.32
N PHE A 791 22.36 22.96 27.44
CA PHE A 791 21.66 21.79 26.92
C PHE A 791 22.30 20.51 27.44
N ASP A 792 21.52 19.43 27.44
CA ASP A 792 22.02 18.07 27.58
C ASP A 792 21.82 17.40 26.21
N ASN A 793 22.77 16.60 25.74
CA ASN A 793 22.73 16.03 24.39
C ASN A 793 21.49 15.15 24.19
N GLY A 794 20.85 15.28 23.03
CA GLY A 794 19.59 14.63 22.69
C GLY A 794 18.35 15.21 23.38
N ILE A 795 18.49 16.16 24.31
CA ILE A 795 17.37 16.65 25.11
C ILE A 795 16.91 18.00 24.55
N SER A 796 15.69 18.07 24.03
CA SER A 796 15.06 19.31 23.55
C SER A 796 14.58 20.21 24.69
N ARG A 797 15.49 20.58 25.60
CA ARG A 797 15.21 21.43 26.75
C ARG A 797 16.42 22.28 27.11
N LEU A 798 16.22 23.59 27.07
CA LEU A 798 17.15 24.55 27.65
C LEU A 798 17.02 24.54 29.18
N TYR A 799 18.13 24.35 29.89
CA TYR A 799 18.20 24.60 31.33
C TYR A 799 18.84 25.95 31.58
N ASN A 800 18.17 26.79 32.37
CA ASN A 800 18.68 28.09 32.78
C ASN A 800 18.73 28.16 34.32
N THR A 801 19.93 28.21 34.89
CA THR A 801 20.14 28.15 36.35
C THR A 801 20.74 29.46 36.85
N LEU A 802 20.02 30.18 37.71
CA LEU A 802 20.51 31.38 38.39
C LEU A 802 20.99 31.06 39.80
N LEU A 803 22.25 31.40 40.09
CA LEU A 803 22.83 31.39 41.42
C LEU A 803 23.00 32.82 41.92
N LEU A 804 22.58 33.07 43.17
CA LEU A 804 22.71 34.34 43.86
C LEU A 804 23.52 34.16 45.13
N ASP A 805 24.49 35.02 45.36
CA ASP A 805 25.38 35.01 46.54
C ASP A 805 25.62 36.43 47.07
N SER A 806 25.78 36.59 48.38
CA SER A 806 26.05 37.88 49.01
C SER A 806 26.77 37.70 50.35
N ASP A 807 27.59 38.68 50.72
CA ASP A 807 28.32 38.68 52.00
C ASP A 807 27.44 39.09 53.20
N ALA A 808 26.17 39.45 52.93
CA ALA A 808 25.12 39.73 53.89
C ALA A 808 23.83 38.99 53.47
N PRO A 809 22.79 38.88 54.32
CA PRO A 809 21.51 38.29 53.91
C PRO A 809 21.01 38.92 52.59
N LEU A 810 20.40 38.15 51.68
CA LEU A 810 20.03 38.65 50.35
C LEU A 810 18.94 39.75 50.35
N GLY A 811 18.09 39.79 51.39
CA GLY A 811 16.92 40.67 51.43
C GLY A 811 15.72 40.10 50.67
N ASP A 812 14.66 40.91 50.49
CA ASP A 812 13.50 40.50 49.71
C ASP A 812 13.85 40.58 48.21
N LEU A 813 13.55 39.51 47.48
CA LEU A 813 13.89 39.40 46.06
C LEU A 813 12.93 38.47 45.31
N SER A 814 12.50 38.86 44.10
CA SER A 814 11.79 37.98 43.17
C SER A 814 12.60 37.81 41.91
N PHE A 815 12.88 36.56 41.54
CA PHE A 815 13.41 36.23 40.23
C PHE A 815 12.25 35.99 39.26
N ILE A 816 12.21 36.74 38.18
CA ILE A 816 11.14 36.67 37.19
C ILE A 816 11.76 36.25 35.86
N ASN A 817 11.31 35.14 35.29
CA ASN A 817 11.68 34.72 33.95
C ASN A 817 10.50 34.93 32.99
N TYR A 818 10.79 35.52 31.83
CA TYR A 818 9.83 35.84 30.79
C TYR A 818 10.20 35.10 29.51
N LEU A 819 9.22 34.45 28.88
CA LEU A 819 9.32 33.83 27.56
C LEU A 819 8.21 34.36 26.63
N ASP A 820 8.60 34.74 25.44
CA ASP A 820 7.74 35.13 24.31
C ASP A 820 8.26 34.37 23.07
N GLU A 821 7.40 33.53 22.51
CA GLU A 821 7.70 32.75 21.30
C GLU A 821 6.73 33.15 20.19
N ASP A 822 7.17 33.01 18.95
CA ASP A 822 6.35 33.29 17.78
C ASP A 822 6.64 32.24 16.70
N ILE A 823 5.61 31.50 16.32
CA ILE A 823 5.65 30.55 15.22
C ILE A 823 4.76 31.10 14.11
N GLN A 824 5.35 31.37 12.95
CA GLN A 824 4.73 32.00 11.78
C GLN A 824 4.25 33.46 11.96
N PHE A 825 3.34 33.76 12.90
CA PHE A 825 2.70 35.07 13.04
C PHE A 825 2.54 35.52 14.50
N PRO A 826 2.64 36.83 14.79
CA PRO A 826 2.50 37.31 16.15
C PRO A 826 1.05 37.22 16.66
N SER A 827 0.89 36.84 17.93
CA SER A 827 -0.37 36.89 18.69
C SER A 827 -1.48 35.94 18.18
N ASP A 828 -1.14 34.85 17.51
CA ASP A 828 -2.05 33.74 17.21
C ASP A 828 -1.82 32.51 18.10
N ASP A 829 -0.93 32.64 19.09
CA ASP A 829 -0.70 31.62 20.10
C ASP A 829 -1.79 31.60 21.18
N PHE A 830 -1.97 30.43 21.80
CA PHE A 830 -2.82 30.27 22.97
C PHE A 830 -2.06 29.63 24.14
N LEU A 831 -2.42 30.05 25.35
CA LEU A 831 -1.84 29.51 26.58
C LEU A 831 -2.53 28.19 26.96
N TYR A 832 -1.71 27.17 27.23
CA TYR A 832 -2.16 25.89 27.79
C TYR A 832 -1.31 25.53 29.01
N VAL A 833 -1.94 25.11 30.11
CA VAL A 833 -1.22 24.81 31.36
C VAL A 833 -1.40 23.35 31.76
N THR A 834 -0.35 22.75 32.31
CA THR A 834 -0.39 21.40 32.88
C THR A 834 0.24 21.37 34.27
N GLY A 835 -0.08 20.35 35.07
CA GLY A 835 0.46 20.18 36.41
C GLY A 835 -0.17 21.12 37.45
N THR A 836 0.41 21.16 38.65
CA THR A 836 -0.13 21.94 39.77
C THR A 836 0.71 23.19 40.03
N PRO A 837 0.17 24.42 39.92
CA PRO A 837 0.93 25.64 40.15
C PRO A 837 1.73 25.62 41.47
N GLY A 838 3.04 25.88 41.38
CA GLY A 838 3.97 25.86 42.51
C GLY A 838 4.64 24.51 42.78
N GLU A 839 4.17 23.42 42.17
CA GLU A 839 4.79 22.09 42.22
C GLU A 839 5.73 21.86 41.02
N LYS A 840 6.60 20.86 41.13
CA LYS A 840 7.64 20.55 40.12
C LYS A 840 7.06 20.15 38.74
N ASP A 841 5.81 19.71 38.70
CA ASP A 841 5.10 19.25 37.51
C ASP A 841 4.42 20.38 36.71
N PHE A 842 4.37 21.61 37.25
CA PHE A 842 3.70 22.73 36.58
C PHE A 842 4.43 23.21 35.32
N ARG A 843 3.72 23.36 34.21
CA ARG A 843 4.21 23.94 32.96
C ARG A 843 3.18 24.87 32.35
N ALA A 844 3.63 26.03 31.88
CA ALA A 844 2.86 26.94 31.05
C ALA A 844 3.36 26.81 29.61
N PHE A 845 2.47 26.48 28.69
CA PHE A 845 2.76 26.34 27.27
C PHE A 845 2.18 27.51 26.50
N THR A 846 3.00 28.13 25.66
CA THR A 846 2.51 28.93 24.53
C THR A 846 2.49 27.97 23.33
N ILE A 847 1.42 28.00 22.51
CA ILE A 847 1.23 27.06 21.40
C ILE A 847 0.59 27.79 20.22
N ASP A 848 1.17 27.62 19.04
CA ASP A 848 0.62 28.08 17.76
C ASP A 848 -0.74 27.39 17.48
N ASP A 849 -1.78 28.17 17.19
CA ASP A 849 -3.13 27.63 16.97
C ASP A 849 -3.23 26.76 15.70
N ARG A 850 -2.47 27.05 14.65
CA ARG A 850 -2.54 26.33 13.37
C ARG A 850 -1.63 25.10 13.35
N GLU A 851 -0.36 25.31 13.66
CA GLU A 851 0.70 24.31 13.52
C GLU A 851 0.79 23.38 14.73
N ARG A 852 0.20 23.77 15.86
CA ARG A 852 0.16 22.98 17.12
C ARG A 852 1.56 22.64 17.65
N ILE A 853 2.51 23.54 17.43
CA ILE A 853 3.88 23.52 17.97
C ILE A 853 3.94 24.61 19.06
N GLY A 854 4.74 24.40 20.09
CA GLY A 854 4.92 25.40 21.14
C GLY A 854 5.92 24.97 22.19
N PHE A 855 6.29 25.87 23.10
CA PHE A 855 7.23 25.57 24.18
C PHE A 855 6.53 25.52 25.52
N SER A 856 7.05 24.67 26.40
CA SER A 856 6.73 24.76 27.82
C SER A 856 7.78 25.56 28.55
N HIS A 857 7.29 26.47 29.39
CA HIS A 857 8.05 27.18 30.39
C HIS A 857 7.67 26.69 31.80
N GLY A 858 8.66 26.56 32.68
CA GLY A 858 8.46 26.22 34.09
C GLY A 858 9.78 26.14 34.84
N GLY A 859 9.73 26.19 36.18
CA GLY A 859 10.93 26.21 37.01
C GLY A 859 10.67 25.72 38.43
N ILE A 860 11.76 25.40 39.13
CA ILE A 860 11.73 24.89 40.50
C ILE A 860 12.52 25.84 41.38
N TYR A 861 11.89 26.37 42.42
CA TYR A 861 12.55 27.16 43.46
C TYR A 861 12.93 26.26 44.65
N GLN A 862 14.22 26.20 45.00
CA GLN A 862 14.70 25.47 46.17
C GLN A 862 15.15 26.48 47.24
N PRO A 863 14.40 26.68 48.33
CA PRO A 863 14.78 27.64 49.36
C PRO A 863 15.99 27.12 50.17
N GLY A 864 17.10 27.84 50.10
CA GLY A 864 18.25 27.67 50.99
C GLY A 864 17.99 28.30 52.37
N ALA A 865 18.77 27.90 53.39
CA ALA A 865 18.61 28.39 54.77
C ALA A 865 18.78 29.92 54.92
N GLU A 866 19.41 30.58 53.94
CA GLU A 866 19.71 32.02 53.93
C GLU A 866 18.81 32.83 52.96
N LEU A 867 17.90 32.17 52.23
CA LEU A 867 16.95 32.80 51.31
C LEU A 867 15.64 33.15 52.04
N GLN A 868 15.65 34.24 52.81
CA GLN A 868 14.45 34.78 53.46
C GLN A 868 13.68 35.67 52.46
N ASN A 869 12.38 35.40 52.26
CA ASN A 869 11.48 36.17 51.38
C ASN A 869 11.86 36.25 49.89
N ALA A 870 12.65 35.29 49.39
CA ALA A 870 12.90 35.17 47.96
C ALA A 870 11.83 34.33 47.23
N SER A 871 11.48 34.70 46.00
CA SER A 871 10.48 34.02 45.17
C SER A 871 10.92 33.86 43.72
N TYR A 872 10.28 32.94 43.00
CA TYR A 872 10.44 32.76 41.55
C TYR A 872 9.07 32.84 40.87
N SER A 873 9.00 33.56 39.74
CA SER A 873 7.83 33.62 38.87
C SER A 873 8.24 33.41 37.41
N GLY A 874 7.65 32.40 36.76
CA GLY A 874 7.79 32.18 35.32
C GLY A 874 6.57 32.73 34.57
N TRP A 875 6.80 33.46 33.49
CA TRP A 875 5.76 34.04 32.64
C TRP A 875 5.97 33.63 31.18
N ALA A 876 4.88 33.22 30.52
CA ALA A 876 4.85 32.93 29.09
C ALA A 876 3.81 33.86 28.43
N ALA A 877 4.20 34.55 27.37
CA ALA A 877 3.33 35.47 26.65
C ALA A 877 2.55 34.75 25.53
N ASP A 878 1.28 35.10 25.37
CA ASP A 878 0.43 34.79 24.21
C ASP A 878 0.11 36.03 23.36
N ARG A 879 0.50 37.23 23.84
CA ARG A 879 0.29 38.53 23.18
C ARG A 879 1.39 39.54 23.51
N PHE A 880 2.13 39.93 22.48
CA PHE A 880 3.15 40.99 22.56
C PHE A 880 2.56 42.37 22.95
N ARG A 881 3.13 43.23 23.79
CA ARG A 881 4.13 43.14 24.90
C ARG A 881 3.38 43.38 26.24
N SER A 882 2.13 42.92 26.35
CA SER A 882 1.25 43.35 27.45
C SER A 882 1.79 42.87 28.81
N LEU A 883 2.42 41.71 28.82
CA LEU A 883 2.89 41.04 30.03
C LEU A 883 4.25 41.55 30.51
N ALA A 884 5.22 41.74 29.61
CA ALA A 884 6.51 42.35 29.97
C ALA A 884 6.34 43.77 30.53
N ASN A 885 5.42 44.58 29.97
CA ASN A 885 5.10 45.89 30.53
C ASN A 885 4.61 45.80 31.99
N ALA A 886 3.81 44.79 32.34
CA ALA A 886 3.33 44.60 33.72
C ALA A 886 4.40 44.10 34.70
N ILE A 887 5.52 43.57 34.19
CA ILE A 887 6.69 43.18 34.99
C ILE A 887 7.56 44.42 35.27
N GLU A 888 7.72 45.27 34.25
CA GLU A 888 8.57 46.47 34.27
C GLU A 888 7.95 47.69 34.96
N THR A 889 6.61 47.78 35.02
CA THR A 889 5.83 48.92 35.56
C THR A 889 4.68 48.47 36.44
#